data_AF-A0A8J6WCX5-F1
#
_entry.id   AF-A0A8J6WCX5-F1
#
_cell.length_a   1.000
_cell.length_b   1.000
_cell.length_c   1.000
_cell.angle_alpha   90.00
_cell.angle_beta   90.00
_cell.angle_gamma   90.00
#
_symmetry.space_group_name_H-M   'P 1'
#
loop_
_entity.id
_entity.type
_entity.pdbx_description
1 polymer ?
#
loop_
_entity_poly.entity_id
_entity_poly.type
_entity_poly.pdbx_seq_one_letter_code
_entity_poly.pdbx_strand_id
1 'polypeptide(L)'
;MEELFAYLRSLQNPQEVETLYEAKLVLIGEGDVGKTTLLKALTGKKPQAGEQTTHGISIDIQALSLPHPDKADIQLKFNAWDFGGQEVYRVTHQFFFSKRSVYLLLWEPRRGVQQCQVEDWLRMLRLRVGEAARVIIVSTHCKTGERIARIDKPVLKRDYGDMIVDFLEVDSLIDDLDTGDKVGIAALKQLIAETAKTFDQMGAKLNRAWRESRDELLALAEPRITYANFTAVCERHGLSAIATRTLADLMHDLGYIVYYGDDEALQDDVVLQPEWLTKAIGFVLEDRTTQAMDGILPDSRLKEVLFDHPFANEPRYEPELYPFFLRLMEKYDVSYRLEDGTGSLVSQHVPQVRPSLPWLPEEEPEPNRRRIAMVCVMEESPPGLIPWMIVRTHEYIYQRHENDGKEHRLHWQKGMFLRNNRHGEAMLELRDRELHLYTEAVWPEYFTNVLQQTLQTLIDYTWPGLQGRYYFAVPCPTKTDNQACMGRFEIGALRQFLEEGDVRYPCQFCRTRHNIVDLLYGFEEETTREQLTRIETKVDRGFAEIQDNLAEWESRIANYTMGIMRAIANEAKDGPRLFTLEPIDGNWRRLFDKRYRLHLWCEAENCQHRVHQPNLGVYEFEAPRDWVIEVAPYANLVSRVLKTVLPLAIPAANLYFGKDIMDDWTIQKSLDAMKDATGTLLKEDFSVAEPGRLKDSLLTEAERSGLLALHAFLRKEDPHHQRLGLKRMPTYTGDYLWLCEVHYQAAQSKIPDRIE
;
A
#
# COMPACT_ATOMS: atom_id res chain seq x y z
N MET A 1 -16.60 -9.63 19.00
CA MET A 1 -17.86 -9.83 19.78
C MET A 1 -17.68 -9.42 21.24
N GLU A 2 -16.68 -9.92 21.98
CA GLU A 2 -16.40 -9.47 23.36
C GLU A 2 -16.07 -7.98 23.47
N GLU A 3 -15.35 -7.41 22.49
CA GLU A 3 -15.01 -5.98 22.40
C GLU A 3 -16.25 -5.07 22.38
N LEU A 4 -17.23 -5.45 21.54
CA LEU A 4 -18.51 -4.75 21.44
C LEU A 4 -19.28 -4.84 22.77
N PHE A 5 -19.27 -5.99 23.44
CA PHE A 5 -19.93 -6.13 24.73
C PHE A 5 -19.24 -5.33 25.85
N ALA A 6 -17.91 -5.26 25.87
CA ALA A 6 -17.16 -4.44 26.83
C ALA A 6 -17.46 -2.94 26.63
N TYR A 7 -17.42 -2.46 25.39
CA TYR A 7 -17.83 -1.10 25.04
C TYR A 7 -19.29 -0.82 25.43
N LEU A 8 -20.24 -1.66 25.02
CA LEU A 8 -21.65 -1.50 25.35
C LEU A 8 -21.92 -1.53 26.87
N ARG A 9 -21.20 -2.36 27.64
CA ARG A 9 -21.28 -2.36 29.11
C ARG A 9 -20.77 -1.06 29.72
N SER A 10 -19.67 -0.51 29.18
CA SER A 10 -19.13 0.77 29.63
C SER A 10 -20.10 1.94 29.39
N LEU A 11 -21.03 1.79 28.44
CA LEU A 11 -22.08 2.78 28.15
C LEU A 11 -23.33 2.64 29.02
N GLN A 12 -23.40 1.63 29.91
CA GLN A 12 -24.61 1.37 30.71
C GLN A 12 -24.79 2.34 31.88
N ASN A 13 -23.73 3.01 32.35
CA ASN A 13 -23.83 4.03 33.41
C ASN A 13 -23.94 5.43 32.79
N PRO A 14 -25.12 6.08 32.78
CA PRO A 14 -25.32 7.36 32.10
C PRO A 14 -24.48 8.51 32.70
N GLN A 15 -24.02 8.39 33.95
CA GLN A 15 -23.15 9.39 34.60
C GLN A 15 -21.70 9.32 34.13
N GLU A 16 -21.32 8.26 33.42
CA GLU A 16 -19.96 8.03 32.90
C GLU A 16 -19.91 8.12 31.37
N VAL A 17 -21.00 8.56 30.73
CA VAL A 17 -21.09 8.65 29.27
C VAL A 17 -21.11 10.11 28.82
N GLU A 18 -20.16 10.45 27.97
CA GLU A 18 -20.09 11.73 27.26
C GLU A 18 -20.33 11.54 25.77
N THR A 19 -20.78 12.59 25.08
CA THR A 19 -21.00 12.55 23.63
C THR A 19 -19.88 13.27 22.91
N LEU A 20 -19.27 12.60 21.93
CA LEU A 20 -18.23 13.14 21.07
C LEU A 20 -18.84 14.11 20.05
N TYR A 21 -18.41 15.36 20.08
CA TYR A 21 -18.74 16.39 19.09
C TYR A 21 -17.45 17.05 18.61
N GLU A 22 -16.52 16.22 18.13
CA GLU A 22 -15.19 16.65 17.71
C GLU A 22 -14.94 16.28 16.24
N ALA A 23 -14.26 17.17 15.51
CA ALA A 23 -13.85 16.96 14.13
C ALA A 23 -12.48 17.55 13.85
N LYS A 24 -11.85 17.07 12.78
CA LYS A 24 -10.61 17.64 12.25
C LYS A 24 -10.94 18.77 11.26
N LEU A 25 -10.28 19.91 11.39
CA LEU A 25 -10.37 21.05 10.46
C LEU A 25 -9.02 21.20 9.77
N VAL A 26 -8.97 21.04 8.45
CA VAL A 26 -7.72 20.97 7.69
C VAL A 26 -7.64 22.14 6.71
N LEU A 27 -6.66 23.01 6.88
CA LEU A 27 -6.38 24.13 5.99
C LEU A 27 -5.32 23.73 4.98
N ILE A 28 -5.67 23.79 3.69
CA ILE A 28 -4.79 23.47 2.57
C ILE A 28 -4.83 24.59 1.53
N GLY A 29 -3.82 24.61 0.65
CA GLY A 29 -3.65 25.62 -0.39
C GLY A 29 -2.20 26.07 -0.48
N GLU A 30 -1.89 26.81 -1.54
CA GLU A 30 -0.54 27.28 -1.82
C GLU A 30 0.11 28.09 -0.69
N GLY A 31 1.44 28.19 -0.72
CA GLY A 31 2.18 29.07 0.19
C GLY A 31 1.65 30.50 0.12
N ASP A 32 1.58 31.15 1.28
CA ASP A 32 1.24 32.58 1.43
C ASP A 32 -0.19 33.02 1.04
N VAL A 33 -1.13 32.07 0.86
CA VAL A 33 -2.55 32.42 0.53
C VAL A 33 -3.38 32.90 1.74
N GLY A 34 -2.79 32.97 2.94
CA GLY A 34 -3.44 33.45 4.18
C GLY A 34 -4.03 32.38 5.11
N LYS A 35 -3.52 31.13 5.08
CA LYS A 35 -4.01 30.02 5.92
C LYS A 35 -3.90 30.29 7.41
N THR A 36 -2.69 30.58 7.89
CA THR A 36 -2.44 30.92 9.29
C THR A 36 -3.22 32.15 9.74
N THR A 37 -3.32 33.18 8.89
CA THR A 37 -4.10 34.39 9.14
C THR A 37 -5.60 34.08 9.28
N LEU A 38 -6.16 33.23 8.41
CA LEU A 38 -7.55 32.78 8.51
C LEU A 38 -7.80 31.96 9.78
N LEU A 39 -6.90 31.05 10.14
CA LEU A 39 -7.03 30.26 11.36
C LEU A 39 -7.06 31.16 12.61
N LYS A 40 -6.21 32.18 12.68
CA LYS A 40 -6.26 33.16 13.78
C LYS A 40 -7.60 33.89 13.82
N ALA A 41 -8.10 34.34 12.66
CA ALA A 41 -9.40 35.01 12.58
C ALA A 41 -10.57 34.11 13.01
N LEU A 42 -10.57 32.83 12.61
CA LEU A 42 -11.59 31.85 13.03
C LEU A 42 -11.59 31.61 14.53
N THR A 43 -10.40 31.55 15.15
CA THR A 43 -10.21 31.22 16.57
C THR A 43 -10.28 32.43 17.50
N GLY A 44 -10.57 33.63 16.96
CA GLY A 44 -10.63 34.87 17.73
C GLY A 44 -9.26 35.40 18.17
N LYS A 45 -8.16 34.79 17.71
CA LYS A 45 -6.79 35.32 17.86
C LYS A 45 -6.62 36.51 16.92
N LYS A 46 -5.72 37.46 17.25
CA LYS A 46 -5.49 38.66 16.41
C LYS A 46 -4.72 38.28 15.14
N PRO A 47 -5.33 38.35 13.93
CA PRO A 47 -4.64 38.07 12.68
C PRO A 47 -3.72 39.24 12.29
N GLN A 48 -2.59 38.94 11.65
CA GLN A 48 -1.64 39.95 11.17
C GLN A 48 -1.33 39.77 9.69
N ALA A 49 -0.87 40.85 9.04
CA ALA A 49 -0.36 40.78 7.68
C ALA A 49 1.10 40.28 7.70
N GLY A 50 1.49 39.47 6.71
CA GLY A 50 2.86 38.95 6.60
C GLY A 50 3.21 37.89 7.66
N GLU A 51 2.24 37.07 8.06
CA GLU A 51 2.50 35.89 8.90
C GLU A 51 3.54 34.99 8.20
N GLN A 52 4.44 34.39 8.99
CA GLN A 52 5.47 33.51 8.43
C GLN A 52 4.84 32.24 7.83
N THR A 53 5.43 31.74 6.74
CA THR A 53 4.97 30.50 6.12
C THR A 53 5.21 29.30 7.04
N THR A 54 4.15 28.54 7.29
CA THR A 54 4.22 27.27 8.04
C THR A 54 5.12 26.27 7.31
N HIS A 55 6.13 25.74 8.00
CA HIS A 55 6.99 24.67 7.52
C HIS A 55 6.46 23.33 8.03
N GLY A 56 6.18 22.37 7.14
CA GLY A 56 5.56 21.10 7.51
C GLY A 56 4.07 21.26 7.81
N ILE A 57 3.67 21.11 9.07
CA ILE A 57 2.29 21.23 9.56
C ILE A 57 2.30 21.97 10.90
N SER A 58 1.29 22.80 11.15
CA SER A 58 0.95 23.27 12.50
C SER A 58 -0.43 22.76 12.94
N ILE A 59 -0.57 22.40 14.21
CA ILE A 59 -1.73 21.78 14.82
C ILE A 59 -2.12 22.56 16.08
N ASP A 60 -3.36 23.00 16.12
CA ASP A 60 -3.96 23.65 17.29
C ASP A 60 -5.14 22.78 17.75
N ILE A 61 -4.94 22.06 18.86
CA ILE A 61 -5.90 21.11 19.40
C ILE A 61 -7.07 21.88 20.02
N GLN A 62 -8.30 21.50 19.67
CA GLN A 62 -9.52 22.20 20.10
C GLN A 62 -9.47 23.72 19.84
N ALA A 63 -8.77 24.15 18.78
CA ALA A 63 -8.56 25.55 18.43
C ALA A 63 -9.86 26.35 18.28
N LEU A 64 -10.91 25.69 17.79
CA LEU A 64 -12.19 26.30 17.46
C LEU A 64 -13.33 25.55 18.14
N SER A 65 -14.22 26.28 18.82
CA SER A 65 -15.48 25.79 19.36
C SER A 65 -16.62 26.54 18.70
N LEU A 66 -17.57 25.81 18.11
CA LEU A 66 -18.74 26.38 17.42
C LEU A 66 -20.04 25.81 18.01
N PRO A 67 -21.12 26.60 18.09
CA PRO A 67 -22.41 26.06 18.50
C PRO A 67 -22.91 25.03 17.50
N HIS A 68 -23.49 23.94 18.00
CA HIS A 68 -24.13 22.94 17.15
C HIS A 68 -25.37 23.57 16.49
N PRO A 69 -25.54 23.46 15.15
CA PRO A 69 -26.62 24.17 14.47
C PRO A 69 -28.03 23.82 14.96
N ASP A 70 -28.27 22.53 15.23
CA ASP A 70 -29.59 22.03 15.63
C ASP A 70 -29.75 21.79 17.14
N LYS A 71 -28.73 22.03 17.97
CA LYS A 71 -28.72 21.66 19.40
C LYS A 71 -28.11 22.78 20.24
N ALA A 72 -28.98 23.55 20.90
CA ALA A 72 -28.61 24.80 21.58
C ALA A 72 -27.50 24.66 22.63
N ASP A 73 -27.44 23.53 23.34
CA ASP A 73 -26.51 23.31 24.46
C ASP A 73 -25.24 22.54 24.08
N ILE A 74 -25.01 22.28 22.79
CA ILE A 74 -23.86 21.48 22.33
C ILE A 74 -22.90 22.37 21.55
N GLN A 75 -21.60 22.15 21.82
CA GLN A 75 -20.50 22.77 21.10
C GLN A 75 -19.77 21.71 20.28
N LEU A 76 -19.51 22.03 19.02
CA LEU A 76 -18.62 21.30 18.13
C LEU A 76 -17.19 21.82 18.36
N LYS A 77 -16.26 20.93 18.68
CA LYS A 77 -14.84 21.29 18.84
C LYS A 77 -14.03 20.81 17.64
N PHE A 78 -13.04 21.60 17.24
CA PHE A 78 -12.22 21.31 16.07
C PHE A 78 -10.73 21.28 16.39
N ASN A 79 -10.07 20.20 16.00
CA ASN A 79 -8.61 20.15 15.95
C ASN A 79 -8.16 20.73 14.60
N ALA A 80 -7.54 21.91 14.63
CA ALA A 80 -7.16 22.63 13.42
C ALA A 80 -5.75 22.24 12.98
N TRP A 81 -5.61 21.93 11.69
CA TRP A 81 -4.35 21.57 11.05
C TRP A 81 -4.07 22.57 9.92
N ASP A 82 -3.01 23.36 10.05
CA ASP A 82 -2.49 24.29 9.04
C ASP A 82 -1.31 23.65 8.31
N PHE A 83 -1.54 23.24 7.06
CA PHE A 83 -0.52 22.59 6.25
C PHE A 83 0.39 23.62 5.58
N GLY A 84 1.70 23.38 5.57
CA GLY A 84 2.62 24.17 4.77
C GLY A 84 2.21 24.17 3.29
N GLY A 85 2.34 25.30 2.60
CA GLY A 85 1.97 25.37 1.17
C GLY A 85 3.12 25.02 0.22
N GLN A 86 4.23 24.50 0.72
CA GLN A 86 5.47 24.31 -0.04
C GLN A 86 5.45 22.95 -0.77
N GLU A 87 5.96 22.92 -2.00
CA GLU A 87 5.88 21.76 -2.90
C GLU A 87 6.50 20.49 -2.32
N VAL A 88 7.63 20.63 -1.61
CA VAL A 88 8.39 19.54 -0.97
C VAL A 88 7.54 18.70 -0.01
N TYR A 89 6.49 19.27 0.58
CA TYR A 89 5.64 18.56 1.53
C TYR A 89 4.40 17.92 0.92
N ARG A 90 4.10 18.15 -0.36
CA ARG A 90 2.82 17.71 -0.96
C ARG A 90 2.62 16.19 -0.95
N VAL A 91 3.71 15.44 -1.10
CA VAL A 91 3.66 13.97 -1.02
C VAL A 91 3.39 13.53 0.41
N THR A 92 4.06 14.14 1.40
CA THR A 92 3.94 13.74 2.81
C THR A 92 2.68 14.25 3.48
N HIS A 93 2.12 15.37 3.03
CA HIS A 93 0.85 15.89 3.50
C HIS A 93 -0.32 14.94 3.25
N GLN A 94 -0.27 14.17 2.16
CA GLN A 94 -1.30 13.16 1.87
C GLN A 94 -1.41 12.09 2.95
N PHE A 95 -0.36 11.85 3.75
CA PHE A 95 -0.41 10.91 4.87
C PHE A 95 -1.38 11.33 5.96
N PHE A 96 -1.66 12.63 6.08
CA PHE A 96 -2.47 13.20 7.15
C PHE A 96 -3.90 13.56 6.71
N PHE A 97 -4.26 13.27 5.45
CA PHE A 97 -5.62 13.44 4.96
C PHE A 97 -6.52 12.29 5.41
N SER A 98 -7.71 12.59 5.92
CA SER A 98 -8.66 11.61 6.46
C SER A 98 -10.11 11.99 6.14
N LYS A 99 -11.00 10.98 6.07
CA LYS A 99 -12.41 11.13 5.65
C LYS A 99 -13.27 11.99 6.59
N ARG A 100 -12.95 12.01 7.89
CA ARG A 100 -13.72 12.69 8.96
C ARG A 100 -13.25 14.13 9.21
N SER A 101 -12.91 14.83 8.14
CA SER A 101 -12.30 16.16 8.19
C SER A 101 -13.07 17.17 7.35
N VAL A 102 -13.21 18.38 7.88
CA VAL A 102 -13.63 19.55 7.09
C VAL A 102 -12.37 20.16 6.48
N TYR A 103 -12.31 20.26 5.16
CA TYR A 103 -11.18 20.85 4.45
C TYR A 103 -11.52 22.28 4.05
N LEU A 104 -10.66 23.23 4.43
CA LEU A 104 -10.67 24.59 3.91
C LEU A 104 -9.58 24.69 2.85
N LEU A 105 -9.98 24.79 1.58
CA LEU A 105 -9.06 25.04 0.48
C LEU A 105 -8.98 26.53 0.22
N LEU A 106 -7.89 27.15 0.66
CA LEU A 106 -7.67 28.58 0.55
C LEU A 106 -6.95 28.92 -0.75
N TRP A 107 -7.38 30.02 -1.36
CA TRP A 107 -6.71 30.59 -2.51
C TRP A 107 -6.85 32.11 -2.51
N GLU A 108 -5.87 32.80 -3.08
CA GLU A 108 -5.87 34.25 -3.21
C GLU A 108 -6.32 34.65 -4.62
N PRO A 109 -7.46 35.33 -4.78
CA PRO A 109 -7.97 35.66 -6.10
C PRO A 109 -7.10 36.61 -6.92
N ARG A 110 -6.23 37.39 -6.29
CA ARG A 110 -5.26 38.25 -6.99
C ARG A 110 -4.18 37.44 -7.68
N ARG A 111 -3.74 36.35 -7.05
CA ARG A 111 -2.76 35.40 -7.59
C ARG A 111 -3.38 34.53 -8.69
N GLY A 112 -4.67 34.21 -8.56
CA GLY A 112 -5.44 33.48 -9.56
C GLY A 112 -5.52 31.96 -9.31
N VAL A 113 -6.55 31.32 -9.87
CA VAL A 113 -6.89 29.91 -9.60
C VAL A 113 -5.75 28.96 -9.99
N GLN A 114 -5.11 29.19 -11.13
CA GLN A 114 -4.03 28.34 -11.66
C GLN A 114 -2.75 28.46 -10.82
N GLN A 115 -2.34 29.68 -10.48
CA GLN A 115 -1.16 29.92 -9.65
C GLN A 115 -1.36 29.48 -8.20
N CYS A 116 -2.61 29.48 -7.71
CA CYS A 116 -3.00 28.89 -6.43
C CYS A 116 -3.28 27.39 -6.51
N GLN A 117 -3.19 26.78 -7.69
CA GLN A 117 -3.30 25.34 -7.92
C GLN A 117 -4.54 24.71 -7.26
N VAL A 118 -5.68 25.42 -7.30
CA VAL A 118 -6.92 24.99 -6.62
C VAL A 118 -7.36 23.61 -7.10
N GLU A 119 -7.34 23.39 -8.41
CA GLU A 119 -7.68 22.10 -9.00
C GLU A 119 -6.69 21.00 -8.57
N ASP A 120 -5.39 21.28 -8.50
CA ASP A 120 -4.40 20.29 -8.02
C ASP A 120 -4.69 19.86 -6.58
N TRP A 121 -4.99 20.80 -5.68
CA TRP A 121 -5.38 20.49 -4.31
C TRP A 121 -6.67 19.66 -4.23
N LEU A 122 -7.68 19.99 -5.04
CA LEU A 122 -8.90 19.18 -5.14
C LEU A 122 -8.61 17.78 -5.66
N ARG A 123 -7.75 17.64 -6.68
CA ARG A 123 -7.33 16.34 -7.21
C ARG A 123 -6.61 15.52 -6.15
N MET A 124 -5.67 16.10 -5.41
CA MET A 124 -4.95 15.40 -4.33
C MET A 124 -5.90 14.91 -3.24
N LEU A 125 -6.87 15.74 -2.83
CA LEU A 125 -7.88 15.33 -1.86
C LEU A 125 -8.78 14.22 -2.40
N ARG A 126 -9.29 14.34 -3.64
CA ARG A 126 -10.12 13.31 -4.25
C ARG A 126 -9.36 11.99 -4.34
N LEU A 127 -8.13 12.01 -4.86
CA LEU A 127 -7.31 10.81 -4.99
C LEU A 127 -7.10 10.12 -3.63
N ARG A 128 -6.81 10.90 -2.58
CA ARG A 128 -6.45 10.33 -1.26
C ARG A 128 -7.65 9.96 -0.39
N VAL A 129 -8.68 10.81 -0.34
CA VAL A 129 -9.82 10.67 0.58
C VAL A 129 -11.05 10.08 -0.13
N GLY A 130 -11.15 10.28 -1.44
CA GLY A 130 -12.32 9.96 -2.25
C GLY A 130 -13.42 11.02 -2.19
N GLU A 131 -14.56 10.70 -2.79
CA GLU A 131 -15.76 11.56 -2.87
C GLU A 131 -16.37 11.92 -1.51
N ALA A 132 -15.96 11.24 -0.43
CA ALA A 132 -16.41 11.51 0.93
C ALA A 132 -15.77 12.77 1.55
N ALA A 133 -14.69 13.31 0.96
CA ALA A 133 -14.06 14.53 1.43
C ALA A 133 -15.06 15.70 1.41
N ARG A 134 -15.00 16.58 2.42
CA ARG A 134 -15.86 17.77 2.49
C ARG A 134 -15.02 19.03 2.43
N VAL A 135 -15.03 19.69 1.27
CA VAL A 135 -14.19 20.85 0.96
C VAL A 135 -15.02 22.12 0.86
N ILE A 136 -14.61 23.13 1.62
CA ILE A 136 -15.08 24.52 1.49
C ILE A 136 -13.98 25.29 0.80
N ILE A 137 -14.25 25.85 -0.37
CA ILE A 137 -13.28 26.66 -1.11
C ILE A 137 -13.37 28.10 -0.63
N VAL A 138 -12.27 28.60 -0.07
CA VAL A 138 -12.21 29.90 0.60
C VAL A 138 -11.34 30.86 -0.20
N SER A 139 -11.97 31.88 -0.76
CA SER A 139 -11.29 32.98 -1.46
C SER A 139 -10.87 34.01 -0.41
N THR A 140 -9.57 34.20 -0.22
CA THR A 140 -9.04 35.13 0.79
C THR A 140 -8.91 36.55 0.23
N HIS A 141 -8.72 37.56 1.09
CA HIS A 141 -8.47 38.97 0.72
C HIS A 141 -9.58 39.63 -0.14
N CYS A 142 -10.83 39.16 -0.07
CA CYS A 142 -11.87 39.51 -1.06
C CYS A 142 -12.48 40.91 -0.94
N LYS A 143 -12.30 41.63 0.18
CA LYS A 143 -12.77 43.04 0.29
C LYS A 143 -11.72 44.08 -0.12
N THR A 144 -10.59 43.66 -0.66
CA THR A 144 -9.54 44.55 -1.15
C THR A 144 -9.80 45.10 -2.56
N GLY A 145 -10.94 45.76 -2.81
CA GLY A 145 -11.18 46.75 -3.89
C GLY A 145 -10.72 46.54 -5.35
N GLU A 146 -10.17 45.40 -5.75
CA GLU A 146 -9.43 45.21 -7.00
C GLU A 146 -9.99 44.08 -7.87
N ARG A 147 -9.55 43.96 -9.14
CA ARG A 147 -10.04 42.96 -10.09
C ARG A 147 -9.74 41.52 -9.61
N ILE A 148 -10.77 40.87 -9.07
CA ILE A 148 -10.74 39.52 -8.49
C ILE A 148 -10.83 38.48 -9.63
N ALA A 149 -9.89 37.53 -9.72
CA ALA A 149 -10.07 36.36 -10.57
C ALA A 149 -11.34 35.62 -10.13
N ARG A 150 -12.18 35.19 -11.07
CA ARG A 150 -13.39 34.43 -10.76
C ARG A 150 -13.13 32.95 -10.93
N ILE A 151 -13.50 32.18 -9.92
CA ILE A 151 -13.50 30.72 -9.99
C ILE A 151 -14.78 30.23 -10.67
N ASP A 152 -14.68 29.28 -11.59
CA ASP A 152 -15.83 28.70 -12.29
C ASP A 152 -16.53 27.68 -11.38
N LYS A 153 -17.35 28.19 -10.47
CA LYS A 153 -18.07 27.37 -9.48
C LYS A 153 -18.91 26.26 -10.13
N PRO A 154 -19.68 26.51 -11.22
CA PRO A 154 -20.44 25.44 -11.90
C PRO A 154 -19.57 24.31 -12.44
N VAL A 155 -18.42 24.63 -13.06
CA VAL A 155 -17.50 23.61 -13.58
C VAL A 155 -16.93 22.76 -12.44
N LEU A 156 -16.44 23.38 -11.38
CA LEU A 156 -15.90 22.64 -10.24
C LEU A 156 -16.95 21.79 -9.53
N LYS A 157 -18.18 22.29 -9.33
CA LYS A 157 -19.27 21.48 -8.75
C LYS A 157 -19.67 20.30 -9.65
N ARG A 158 -19.59 20.45 -10.98
CA ARG A 158 -19.81 19.33 -11.90
C ARG A 158 -18.69 18.30 -11.80
N ASP A 159 -17.43 18.74 -11.72
CA ASP A 159 -16.27 17.86 -11.82
C ASP A 159 -15.90 17.16 -10.50
N TYR A 160 -16.28 17.74 -9.36
CA TYR A 160 -16.00 17.21 -8.02
C TYR A 160 -17.26 16.92 -7.18
N GLY A 161 -18.45 17.18 -7.70
CA GLY A 161 -19.72 16.81 -7.05
C GLY A 161 -19.87 17.28 -5.60
N ASP A 162 -20.38 16.40 -4.75
CA ASP A 162 -20.68 16.64 -3.34
C ASP A 162 -19.42 16.78 -2.45
N MET A 163 -18.23 16.58 -3.03
CA MET A 163 -16.97 16.86 -2.36
C MET A 163 -16.84 18.35 -2.06
N ILE A 164 -17.30 19.21 -2.95
CA ILE A 164 -17.31 20.67 -2.75
C ILE A 164 -18.62 21.06 -2.06
N VAL A 165 -18.51 21.41 -0.79
CA VAL A 165 -19.64 21.86 0.02
C VAL A 165 -20.11 23.23 -0.46
N ASP A 166 -19.24 24.24 -0.41
CA ASP A 166 -19.54 25.57 -0.93
C ASP A 166 -18.30 26.43 -1.18
N PHE A 167 -18.53 27.64 -1.70
CA PHE A 167 -17.53 28.66 -1.95
C PHE A 167 -17.80 29.89 -1.09
N LEU A 168 -16.84 30.29 -0.28
CA LEU A 168 -16.93 31.49 0.54
C LEU A 168 -15.81 32.49 0.22
N GLU A 169 -16.14 33.76 0.39
CA GLU A 169 -15.22 34.88 0.26
C GLU A 169 -15.00 35.48 1.64
N VAL A 170 -13.73 35.62 2.02
CA VAL A 170 -13.34 36.10 3.35
C VAL A 170 -12.27 37.18 3.23
N ASP A 171 -12.21 38.02 4.24
CA ASP A 171 -11.04 38.87 4.49
C ASP A 171 -10.72 38.79 5.98
N SER A 172 -9.60 38.13 6.29
CA SER A 172 -9.19 37.86 7.67
C SER A 172 -8.67 39.10 8.40
N LEU A 173 -8.47 40.23 7.72
CA LEU A 173 -7.92 41.46 8.31
C LEU A 173 -8.96 42.57 8.44
N ILE A 174 -9.96 42.59 7.57
CA ILE A 174 -11.04 43.59 7.58
C ILE A 174 -12.16 43.18 8.53
N ASP A 175 -12.56 44.10 9.41
CA ASP A 175 -13.70 43.89 10.33
C ASP A 175 -15.04 43.95 9.57
N ASP A 176 -15.96 43.09 9.99
CA ASP A 176 -17.34 43.09 9.57
C ASP A 176 -18.20 43.77 10.66
N LEU A 177 -18.73 44.95 10.31
CA LEU A 177 -19.48 45.77 11.25
C LEU A 177 -20.83 45.16 11.64
N ASP A 178 -21.39 44.28 10.80
CA ASP A 178 -22.72 43.69 11.03
C ASP A 178 -22.64 42.49 11.98
N THR A 179 -21.55 41.73 11.94
CA THR A 179 -21.39 40.50 12.73
C THR A 179 -20.45 40.67 13.94
N GLY A 180 -19.60 41.70 13.93
CA GLY A 180 -18.53 41.88 14.92
C GLY A 180 -17.35 40.92 14.75
N ASP A 181 -17.37 40.08 13.72
CA ASP A 181 -16.28 39.19 13.30
C ASP A 181 -15.45 39.87 12.19
N LYS A 182 -14.47 39.17 11.62
CA LYS A 182 -13.88 39.55 10.33
C LYS A 182 -14.81 39.18 9.18
N VAL A 183 -14.61 39.82 8.03
CA VAL A 183 -15.49 39.69 6.87
C VAL A 183 -15.59 38.25 6.38
N GLY A 184 -16.82 37.76 6.28
CA GLY A 184 -17.13 36.39 5.83
C GLY A 184 -16.87 35.30 6.88
N ILE A 185 -16.21 35.61 8.00
CA ILE A 185 -15.84 34.62 9.02
C ILE A 185 -17.07 34.04 9.73
N ALA A 186 -18.09 34.85 10.02
CA ALA A 186 -19.31 34.35 10.65
C ALA A 186 -20.03 33.31 9.76
N ALA A 187 -20.14 33.58 8.46
CA ALA A 187 -20.71 32.64 7.49
C ALA A 187 -19.84 31.37 7.34
N LEU A 188 -18.51 31.52 7.35
CA LEU A 188 -17.58 30.38 7.31
C LEU A 188 -17.71 29.50 8.55
N LYS A 189 -17.78 30.08 9.75
CA LYS A 189 -18.04 29.34 11.01
C LYS A 189 -19.34 28.54 10.92
N GLN A 190 -20.42 29.16 10.45
CA GLN A 190 -21.70 28.47 10.28
C GLN A 190 -21.57 27.28 9.30
N LEU A 191 -20.95 27.48 8.14
CA LEU A 191 -20.80 26.41 7.15
C LEU A 191 -19.92 25.25 7.65
N ILE A 192 -18.85 25.56 8.40
CA ILE A 192 -18.01 24.54 9.05
C ILE A 192 -18.86 23.70 10.02
N ALA A 193 -19.68 24.34 10.86
CA ALA A 193 -20.56 23.64 11.80
C ALA A 193 -21.64 22.77 11.10
N GLU A 194 -22.27 23.31 10.04
CA GLU A 194 -23.24 22.60 9.21
C GLU A 194 -22.65 21.41 8.45
N THR A 195 -21.37 21.49 8.08
CA THR A 195 -20.66 20.37 7.45
C THR A 195 -20.30 19.32 8.49
N ALA A 196 -19.71 19.75 9.61
CA ALA A 196 -19.19 18.84 10.62
C ALA A 196 -20.29 18.01 11.27
N LYS A 197 -21.50 18.58 11.46
CA LYS A 197 -22.63 17.86 12.07
C LYS A 197 -23.05 16.59 11.29
N THR A 198 -22.69 16.48 10.01
CA THR A 198 -23.06 15.31 9.18
C THR A 198 -22.11 14.14 9.34
N PHE A 199 -21.00 14.28 10.08
CA PHE A 199 -20.04 13.19 10.25
C PHE A 199 -20.55 12.12 11.20
N ASP A 200 -20.31 10.85 10.87
CA ASP A 200 -20.84 9.68 11.59
C ASP A 200 -20.48 9.65 13.08
N GLN A 201 -19.33 10.21 13.46
CA GLN A 201 -18.89 10.23 14.86
C GLN A 201 -19.63 11.27 15.73
N MET A 202 -20.39 12.19 15.14
CA MET A 202 -21.07 13.26 15.86
C MET A 202 -22.18 12.71 16.75
N GLY A 203 -22.05 12.91 18.06
CA GLY A 203 -22.95 12.37 19.07
C GLY A 203 -22.63 10.94 19.50
N ALA A 204 -21.50 10.35 19.03
CA ALA A 204 -21.04 9.05 19.50
C ALA A 204 -20.79 9.08 21.00
N LYS A 205 -21.19 8.03 21.70
CA LYS A 205 -21.05 7.94 23.16
C LYS A 205 -19.66 7.40 23.52
N LEU A 206 -18.92 8.14 24.31
CA LEU A 206 -17.63 7.76 24.86
C LEU A 206 -17.73 7.63 26.38
N ASN A 207 -16.98 6.68 26.94
CA ASN A 207 -16.83 6.56 28.37
C ASN A 207 -15.92 7.70 28.88
N ARG A 208 -16.25 8.29 30.03
CA ARG A 208 -15.43 9.26 30.77
C ARG A 208 -13.96 8.84 30.90
N ALA A 209 -13.69 7.56 31.13
CA ALA A 209 -12.33 7.02 31.22
C ALA A 209 -11.48 7.30 29.96
N TRP A 210 -12.11 7.35 28.78
CA TRP A 210 -11.44 7.68 27.51
C TRP A 210 -10.99 9.12 27.50
N ARG A 211 -11.86 10.04 27.91
CA ARG A 211 -11.54 11.47 27.98
C ARG A 211 -10.41 11.71 28.97
N GLU A 212 -10.50 11.15 30.17
CA GLU A 212 -9.48 11.35 31.19
C GLU A 212 -8.11 10.80 30.74
N SER A 213 -8.10 9.62 30.11
CA SER A 213 -6.88 9.06 29.52
C SER A 213 -6.32 9.97 28.43
N ARG A 214 -7.16 10.43 27.49
CA ARG A 214 -6.76 11.35 26.42
C ARG A 214 -6.18 12.64 26.98
N ASP A 215 -6.87 13.26 27.93
CA ASP A 215 -6.46 14.55 28.50
C ASP A 215 -5.14 14.41 29.28
N GLU A 216 -4.92 13.30 30.00
CA GLU A 216 -3.64 13.01 30.64
C GLU A 216 -2.53 12.79 29.60
N LEU A 217 -2.80 12.01 28.54
CA LEU A 217 -1.84 11.75 27.46
C LEU A 217 -1.42 13.04 26.75
N LEU A 218 -2.36 13.93 26.45
CA LEU A 218 -2.09 15.22 25.79
C LEU A 218 -1.37 16.23 26.69
N ALA A 219 -1.39 16.01 28.01
CA ALA A 219 -0.68 16.85 28.98
C ALA A 219 0.79 16.44 29.16
N LEU A 220 1.21 15.29 28.61
CA LEU A 220 2.60 14.86 28.62
C LEU A 220 3.48 15.80 27.79
N ALA A 221 4.68 16.06 28.27
CA ALA A 221 5.63 16.97 27.60
C ALA A 221 6.36 16.27 26.45
N GLU A 222 6.50 14.95 26.54
CA GLU A 222 7.20 14.12 25.59
C GLU A 222 6.48 14.07 24.23
N PRO A 223 7.17 14.30 23.10
CA PRO A 223 6.54 14.26 21.78
C PRO A 223 6.17 12.84 21.32
N ARG A 224 6.81 11.82 21.92
CA ARG A 224 6.63 10.40 21.63
C ARG A 224 6.75 9.61 22.92
N ILE A 225 5.90 8.60 23.08
CA ILE A 225 5.95 7.62 24.18
C ILE A 225 5.84 6.20 23.62
N THR A 226 6.17 5.22 24.45
CA THR A 226 5.92 3.81 24.10
C THR A 226 4.44 3.46 24.26
N TYR A 227 3.97 2.47 23.50
CA TYR A 227 2.61 1.95 23.64
C TYR A 227 2.36 1.33 25.03
N ALA A 228 3.40 0.79 25.67
CA ALA A 228 3.33 0.35 27.06
C ALA A 228 3.03 1.51 28.02
N ASN A 229 3.67 2.66 27.85
CA ASN A 229 3.38 3.86 28.65
C ASN A 229 1.99 4.40 28.35
N PHE A 230 1.57 4.41 27.09
CA PHE A 230 0.21 4.78 26.68
C PHE A 230 -0.84 3.88 27.36
N THR A 231 -0.58 2.56 27.37
CA THR A 231 -1.44 1.56 28.00
C THR A 231 -1.49 1.76 29.52
N ALA A 232 -0.35 2.02 30.16
CA ALA A 232 -0.29 2.28 31.60
C ALA A 232 -1.14 3.50 32.00
N VAL A 233 -1.14 4.57 31.19
CA VAL A 233 -2.03 5.73 31.41
C VAL A 233 -3.49 5.30 31.30
N CYS A 234 -3.85 4.59 30.24
CA CYS A 234 -5.23 4.13 30.01
C CYS A 234 -5.74 3.17 31.10
N GLU A 235 -4.89 2.27 31.58
CA GLU A 235 -5.21 1.32 32.66
C GLU A 235 -5.45 2.03 34.00
N ARG A 236 -4.75 3.13 34.30
CA ARG A 236 -5.02 3.94 35.50
C ARG A 236 -6.44 4.51 35.52
N HIS A 237 -7.01 4.78 34.35
CA HIS A 237 -8.40 5.20 34.19
C HIS A 237 -9.38 4.04 34.00
N GLY A 238 -8.92 2.79 34.10
CA GLY A 238 -9.75 1.59 34.06
C GLY A 238 -10.09 1.09 32.65
N LEU A 239 -9.34 1.49 31.62
CA LEU A 239 -9.52 0.96 30.27
C LEU A 239 -8.91 -0.44 30.13
N SER A 240 -9.67 -1.36 29.55
CA SER A 240 -9.15 -2.66 29.10
C SER A 240 -8.22 -2.49 27.90
N ALA A 241 -7.30 -3.44 27.66
CA ALA A 241 -6.39 -3.43 26.51
C ALA A 241 -7.08 -3.19 25.14
N ILE A 242 -8.26 -3.77 24.92
CA ILE A 242 -9.06 -3.55 23.70
C ILE A 242 -9.53 -2.10 23.59
N ALA A 243 -10.05 -1.54 24.68
CA ALA A 243 -10.50 -0.15 24.73
C ALA A 243 -9.33 0.83 24.54
N THR A 244 -8.16 0.50 25.10
CA THR A 244 -6.91 1.25 24.89
C THR A 244 -6.54 1.32 23.41
N ARG A 245 -6.52 0.19 22.70
CA ARG A 245 -6.23 0.17 21.25
C ARG A 245 -7.24 0.99 20.46
N THR A 246 -8.53 0.81 20.76
CA THR A 246 -9.61 1.55 20.08
C THR A 246 -9.51 3.07 20.33
N LEU A 247 -9.10 3.48 21.54
CA LEU A 247 -8.84 4.88 21.87
C LEU A 247 -7.66 5.43 21.05
N ALA A 248 -6.57 4.67 20.93
CA ALA A 248 -5.41 5.08 20.14
C ALA A 248 -5.80 5.30 18.65
N ASP A 249 -6.57 4.38 18.07
CA ASP A 249 -7.06 4.49 16.69
C ASP A 249 -8.00 5.70 16.52
N LEU A 250 -8.92 5.93 17.47
CA LEU A 250 -9.80 7.10 17.44
C LEU A 250 -9.02 8.41 17.59
N MET A 251 -8.03 8.46 18.48
CA MET A 251 -7.16 9.63 18.66
C MET A 251 -6.33 9.90 17.41
N HIS A 252 -5.90 8.86 16.70
CA HIS A 252 -5.24 8.99 15.41
C HIS A 252 -6.16 9.60 14.35
N ASP A 253 -7.38 9.06 14.21
CA ASP A 253 -8.40 9.55 13.26
C ASP A 253 -8.77 11.02 13.48
N LEU A 254 -8.94 11.41 14.75
CA LEU A 254 -9.28 12.79 15.17
C LEU A 254 -8.08 13.74 15.09
N GLY A 255 -6.89 13.24 14.79
CA GLY A 255 -5.66 14.02 14.64
C GLY A 255 -5.08 14.51 15.95
N TYR A 256 -5.31 13.80 17.06
CA TYR A 256 -4.62 14.03 18.32
C TYR A 256 -3.21 13.47 18.30
N ILE A 257 -3.04 12.26 17.74
CA ILE A 257 -1.78 11.51 17.77
C ILE A 257 -1.50 10.86 16.41
N VAL A 258 -0.29 10.31 16.26
CA VAL A 258 0.05 9.39 15.19
C VAL A 258 0.41 8.04 15.79
N TYR A 259 -0.30 6.99 15.37
CA TYR A 259 -0.12 5.64 15.90
C TYR A 259 -0.30 4.60 14.79
N TYR A 260 0.50 3.53 14.84
CA TYR A 260 0.52 2.46 13.84
C TYR A 260 0.41 1.07 14.47
N GLY A 261 -0.72 0.80 15.14
CA GLY A 261 -0.91 -0.46 15.88
C GLY A 261 -0.91 -1.75 15.05
N ASP A 262 -0.98 -1.66 13.73
CA ASP A 262 -0.93 -2.82 12.83
C ASP A 262 0.46 -3.11 12.26
N ASP A 263 1.48 -2.32 12.63
CA ASP A 263 2.83 -2.39 12.07
C ASP A 263 3.83 -2.90 13.10
N GLU A 264 4.41 -4.09 12.89
CA GLU A 264 5.29 -4.72 13.89
C GLU A 264 6.49 -3.85 14.31
N ALA A 265 7.01 -3.02 13.40
CA ALA A 265 8.19 -2.18 13.64
C ALA A 265 7.87 -0.83 14.31
N LEU A 266 6.60 -0.41 14.29
CA LEU A 266 6.13 0.90 14.76
C LEU A 266 4.98 0.82 15.79
N GLN A 267 4.43 -0.36 16.06
CA GLN A 267 3.30 -0.59 16.99
C GLN A 267 3.60 -0.19 18.43
N ASP A 268 4.88 -0.12 18.80
CA ASP A 268 5.33 0.32 20.11
C ASP A 268 5.46 1.84 20.21
N ASP A 269 5.28 2.58 19.12
CA ASP A 269 5.51 4.02 19.05
C ASP A 269 4.22 4.82 18.94
N VAL A 270 3.95 5.65 19.95
CA VAL A 270 2.84 6.59 19.95
C VAL A 270 3.39 8.01 19.91
N VAL A 271 3.17 8.70 18.79
CA VAL A 271 3.57 10.10 18.63
C VAL A 271 2.44 11.00 19.12
N LEU A 272 2.68 11.66 20.26
CA LEU A 272 1.73 12.57 20.90
C LEU A 272 1.72 13.95 20.25
N GLN A 273 2.82 14.35 19.61
CA GLN A 273 2.97 15.64 18.94
C GLN A 273 3.25 15.43 17.44
N PRO A 274 2.22 15.38 16.56
CA PRO A 274 2.43 15.10 15.14
C PRO A 274 3.25 16.20 14.42
N GLU A 275 3.22 17.45 14.86
CA GLU A 275 4.08 18.51 14.33
C GLU A 275 5.56 18.12 14.42
N TRP A 276 5.99 17.64 15.59
CA TRP A 276 7.36 17.16 15.83
C TRP A 276 7.76 16.05 14.86
N LEU A 277 6.83 15.18 14.45
CA LEU A 277 7.12 14.14 13.46
C LEU A 277 7.33 14.71 12.07
N THR A 278 6.45 15.63 11.66
CA THR A 278 6.46 16.20 10.31
C THR A 278 7.72 17.02 10.03
N LYS A 279 8.27 17.67 11.06
CA LYS A 279 9.53 18.44 10.97
C LYS A 279 10.73 17.54 10.66
N ALA A 280 10.85 16.38 11.31
CA ALA A 280 11.92 15.43 11.04
C ALA A 280 11.94 14.98 9.58
N ILE A 281 10.78 14.58 9.05
CA ILE A 281 10.63 14.18 7.64
C ILE A 281 10.90 15.39 6.72
N GLY A 282 10.46 16.59 7.11
CA GLY A 282 10.73 17.84 6.40
C GLY A 282 12.21 18.13 6.24
N PHE A 283 13.02 17.95 7.28
CA PHE A 283 14.46 18.20 7.20
C PHE A 283 15.16 17.27 6.22
N VAL A 284 14.72 16.00 6.14
CA VAL A 284 15.21 15.04 5.13
C VAL A 284 14.83 15.48 3.72
N LEU A 285 13.58 15.92 3.51
CA LEU A 285 13.09 16.33 2.21
C LEU A 285 13.64 17.70 1.76
N GLU A 286 14.09 18.56 2.68
CA GLU A 286 14.71 19.84 2.36
C GLU A 286 16.25 19.77 2.26
N ASP A 287 16.87 18.63 2.59
CA ASP A 287 18.33 18.50 2.53
C ASP A 287 18.85 18.43 1.08
N ARG A 288 19.48 19.52 0.66
CA ARG A 288 20.11 19.65 -0.66
C ARG A 288 21.30 18.71 -0.84
N THR A 289 21.95 18.28 0.24
CA THR A 289 23.10 17.39 0.13
C THR A 289 22.66 15.99 -0.29
N THR A 290 21.62 15.47 0.34
CA THR A 290 20.94 14.22 -0.04
C THR A 290 20.45 14.30 -1.48
N GLN A 291 19.86 15.44 -1.89
CA GLN A 291 19.48 15.67 -3.28
C GLN A 291 20.67 15.63 -4.25
N ALA A 292 21.80 16.24 -3.89
CA ALA A 292 23.02 16.21 -4.70
C ALA A 292 23.71 14.83 -4.72
N MET A 293 23.33 13.94 -3.82
CA MET A 293 23.75 12.54 -3.75
C MET A 293 22.71 11.60 -4.38
N ASP A 294 21.91 12.10 -5.33
CA ASP A 294 20.88 11.33 -6.05
C ASP A 294 19.86 10.65 -5.12
N GLY A 295 19.55 11.31 -4.01
CA GLY A 295 18.63 10.83 -2.98
C GLY A 295 19.25 9.89 -1.94
N ILE A 296 20.55 9.59 -2.04
CA ILE A 296 21.24 8.76 -1.03
C ILE A 296 21.44 9.58 0.24
N LEU A 297 20.88 9.08 1.34
CA LEU A 297 21.05 9.56 2.70
C LEU A 297 21.88 8.54 3.50
N PRO A 298 23.21 8.71 3.60
CA PRO A 298 24.06 7.87 4.44
C PRO A 298 23.71 8.06 5.92
N ASP A 299 23.87 7.00 6.71
CA ASP A 299 23.62 7.05 8.15
C ASP A 299 24.44 8.12 8.87
N SER A 300 25.70 8.27 8.46
CA SER A 300 26.62 9.26 9.02
C SER A 300 26.15 10.71 8.85
N ARG A 301 25.20 10.97 7.94
CA ARG A 301 24.60 12.29 7.72
C ARG A 301 23.31 12.52 8.49
N LEU A 302 22.72 11.50 9.10
CA LEU A 302 21.45 11.66 9.83
C LEU A 302 21.58 12.69 10.95
N LYS A 303 22.73 12.74 11.62
CA LYS A 303 23.01 13.79 12.60
C LYS A 303 23.02 15.19 11.99
N GLU A 304 23.65 15.37 10.83
CA GLU A 304 23.67 16.68 10.15
C GLU A 304 22.26 17.13 9.74
N VAL A 305 21.41 16.18 9.33
CA VAL A 305 20.06 16.46 8.82
C VAL A 305 19.04 16.63 9.95
N LEU A 306 19.13 15.84 11.02
CA LEU A 306 18.13 15.80 12.10
C LEU A 306 18.57 16.55 13.37
N PHE A 307 19.87 16.81 13.55
CA PHE A 307 20.38 17.52 14.73
C PHE A 307 21.13 18.81 14.37
N ASP A 308 22.12 18.77 13.49
CA ASP A 308 22.94 19.96 13.19
C ASP A 308 22.33 20.87 12.10
N HIS A 309 21.06 20.66 11.76
CA HIS A 309 20.37 21.38 10.69
C HIS A 309 20.29 22.91 10.97
N PRO A 310 20.20 23.75 9.91
CA PRO A 310 20.33 25.20 10.05
C PRO A 310 19.07 25.92 10.55
N PHE A 311 17.92 25.22 10.64
CA PHE A 311 16.65 25.84 11.02
C PHE A 311 16.66 26.22 12.52
N ALA A 312 16.57 27.52 12.80
CA ALA A 312 16.54 28.07 14.14
C ALA A 312 15.18 27.87 14.82
N ASN A 313 15.16 27.63 16.13
CA ASN A 313 13.96 27.39 16.95
C ASN A 313 13.15 26.14 16.58
N GLU A 314 13.76 25.22 15.83
CA GLU A 314 13.16 23.95 15.43
C GLU A 314 13.72 22.81 16.30
N PRO A 315 12.97 21.71 16.49
CA PRO A 315 13.38 20.59 17.33
C PRO A 315 14.67 19.94 16.84
N ARG A 316 15.46 19.44 17.78
CA ARG A 316 16.71 18.70 17.54
C ARG A 316 16.49 17.25 17.93
N TYR A 317 16.81 16.32 17.03
CA TYR A 317 16.52 14.90 17.23
C TYR A 317 17.79 14.13 17.57
N GLU A 318 17.77 13.48 18.73
CA GLU A 318 18.87 12.64 19.20
C GLU A 318 19.01 11.34 18.38
N PRO A 319 20.22 10.76 18.30
CA PRO A 319 20.49 9.57 17.49
C PRO A 319 19.63 8.34 17.80
N GLU A 320 19.16 8.19 19.04
CA GLU A 320 18.25 7.11 19.45
C GLU A 320 16.90 7.13 18.69
N LEU A 321 16.56 8.27 18.05
CA LEU A 321 15.32 8.43 17.29
C LEU A 321 15.49 8.13 15.80
N TYR A 322 16.72 8.05 15.29
CA TYR A 322 16.96 7.89 13.85
C TYR A 322 16.35 6.60 13.28
N PRO A 323 16.47 5.43 13.93
CA PRO A 323 15.82 4.20 13.46
C PRO A 323 14.31 4.34 13.33
N PHE A 324 13.66 5.04 14.28
CA PHE A 324 12.23 5.30 14.25
C PHE A 324 11.83 6.13 13.02
N PHE A 325 12.55 7.22 12.73
CA PHE A 325 12.27 8.04 11.55
C PHE A 325 12.51 7.30 10.25
N LEU A 326 13.56 6.49 10.16
CA LEU A 326 13.83 5.66 8.97
C LEU A 326 12.70 4.64 8.75
N ARG A 327 12.30 3.89 9.78
CA ARG A 327 11.17 2.94 9.71
C ARG A 327 9.87 3.62 9.28
N LEU A 328 9.62 4.82 9.79
CA LEU A 328 8.46 5.60 9.42
C LEU A 328 8.51 6.05 7.95
N MET A 329 9.66 6.50 7.47
CA MET A 329 9.83 6.88 6.06
C MET A 329 9.70 5.67 5.13
N GLU A 330 10.14 4.48 5.53
CA GLU A 330 9.90 3.23 4.78
C GLU A 330 8.41 2.87 4.74
N LYS A 331 7.72 2.93 5.88
CA LYS A 331 6.27 2.67 5.96
C LYS A 331 5.47 3.51 4.95
N TYR A 332 5.90 4.76 4.75
CA TYR A 332 5.22 5.72 3.89
C TYR A 332 5.78 5.81 2.47
N ASP A 333 6.63 4.85 2.07
CA ASP A 333 7.28 4.81 0.76
C ASP A 333 8.07 6.11 0.44
N VAL A 334 8.53 6.84 1.47
CA VAL A 334 9.39 8.02 1.32
C VAL A 334 10.83 7.60 1.04
N SER A 335 11.26 6.50 1.67
CA SER A 335 12.59 5.94 1.47
C SER A 335 12.59 4.42 1.51
N TYR A 336 13.68 3.80 1.08
CA TYR A 336 14.00 2.40 1.38
C TYR A 336 15.45 2.25 1.81
N ARG A 337 15.73 1.24 2.62
CA ARG A 337 17.09 0.91 3.09
C ARG A 337 17.93 0.31 1.96
N LEU A 338 19.18 0.78 1.83
CA LEU A 338 20.12 0.19 0.87
C LEU A 338 20.53 -1.24 1.29
N GLU A 339 20.86 -2.08 0.31
CA GLU A 339 21.20 -3.49 0.57
C GLU A 339 22.41 -3.68 1.49
N ASP A 340 23.38 -2.77 1.45
CA ASP A 340 24.56 -2.77 2.31
C ASP A 340 24.25 -2.31 3.75
N GLY A 341 23.06 -1.76 3.98
CA GLY A 341 22.62 -1.24 5.26
C GLY A 341 23.41 -0.02 5.74
N THR A 342 24.08 0.73 4.86
CA THR A 342 24.90 1.91 5.24
C THR A 342 24.17 3.25 5.11
N GLY A 343 22.98 3.23 4.51
CA GLY A 343 22.16 4.40 4.28
C GLY A 343 20.80 4.03 3.69
N SER A 344 20.02 5.06 3.38
CA SER A 344 18.69 4.92 2.79
C SER A 344 18.60 5.77 1.53
N LEU A 345 17.74 5.39 0.58
CA LEU A 345 17.43 6.22 -0.58
C LEU A 345 16.10 6.94 -0.38
N VAL A 346 16.11 8.27 -0.45
CA VAL A 346 14.93 9.14 -0.38
C VAL A 346 14.40 9.35 -1.80
N SER A 347 13.26 8.73 -2.11
CA SER A 347 12.75 8.59 -3.49
C SER A 347 12.29 9.91 -4.13
N GLN A 348 12.03 10.96 -3.32
CA GLN A 348 11.68 12.29 -3.81
C GLN A 348 12.89 13.10 -4.29
N HIS A 349 14.10 12.69 -3.90
CA HIS A 349 15.35 13.36 -4.23
C HIS A 349 16.08 12.76 -5.43
N VAL A 350 15.46 11.80 -6.11
CA VAL A 350 16.04 11.15 -7.29
C VAL A 350 16.29 12.16 -8.42
N PRO A 351 17.24 11.89 -9.33
CA PRO A 351 17.60 12.80 -10.41
C PRO A 351 16.40 13.26 -11.25
N GLN A 352 16.41 14.52 -11.70
CA GLN A 352 15.34 15.03 -12.58
C GLN A 352 15.47 14.53 -14.01
N VAL A 353 16.71 14.32 -14.45
CA VAL A 353 17.05 13.99 -15.84
C VAL A 353 17.14 12.48 -15.99
N ARG A 354 16.54 11.94 -17.06
CA ARG A 354 16.67 10.52 -17.42
C ARG A 354 18.15 10.18 -17.69
N PRO A 355 18.74 9.19 -16.99
CA PRO A 355 20.09 8.73 -17.28
C PRO A 355 20.16 7.94 -18.59
N SER A 356 21.37 7.57 -19.00
CA SER A 356 21.56 6.67 -20.14
C SER A 356 21.06 5.26 -19.81
N LEU A 357 20.12 4.73 -20.60
CA LEU A 357 19.49 3.43 -20.34
C LEU A 357 20.15 2.30 -21.14
N PRO A 358 20.08 1.03 -20.68
CA PRO A 358 20.57 -0.12 -21.44
C PRO A 358 19.91 -0.28 -22.82
N TRP A 359 18.61 -0.01 -22.89
CA TRP A 359 17.83 -0.02 -24.12
C TRP A 359 16.68 0.99 -24.04
N LEU A 360 16.15 1.37 -25.19
CA LEU A 360 14.99 2.24 -25.31
C LEU A 360 13.81 1.52 -26.00
N PRO A 361 12.55 1.90 -25.69
CA PRO A 361 11.36 1.28 -26.31
C PRO A 361 11.32 1.35 -27.83
N GLU A 362 11.98 2.35 -28.42
CA GLU A 362 12.07 2.57 -29.87
C GLU A 362 13.05 1.62 -30.57
N GLU A 363 13.98 1.01 -29.82
CA GLU A 363 14.97 0.07 -30.33
C GLU A 363 14.36 -1.33 -30.50
N GLU A 364 14.84 -2.11 -31.46
CA GLU A 364 14.41 -3.51 -31.60
C GLU A 364 15.08 -4.38 -30.52
N PRO A 365 14.37 -5.34 -29.91
CA PRO A 365 14.92 -6.22 -28.89
C PRO A 365 16.02 -7.13 -29.48
N GLU A 366 16.89 -7.65 -28.62
CA GLU A 366 17.91 -8.62 -29.04
C GLU A 366 17.25 -9.88 -29.66
N PRO A 367 17.91 -10.59 -30.61
CA PRO A 367 17.30 -11.67 -31.39
C PRO A 367 16.63 -12.82 -30.60
N ASN A 368 17.02 -13.02 -29.34
CA ASN A 368 16.48 -14.06 -28.45
C ASN A 368 15.61 -13.50 -27.31
N ARG A 369 15.27 -12.21 -27.35
CA ARG A 369 14.44 -11.54 -26.36
C ARG A 369 13.16 -11.05 -27.01
N ARG A 370 12.10 -11.06 -26.22
CA ARG A 370 10.80 -10.50 -26.55
C ARG A 370 10.57 -9.27 -25.69
N ARG A 371 9.86 -8.31 -26.26
CA ARG A 371 9.42 -7.11 -25.55
C ARG A 371 7.90 -7.07 -25.45
N ILE A 372 7.38 -6.86 -24.25
CA ILE A 372 5.98 -6.55 -23.99
C ILE A 372 5.87 -5.08 -23.62
N ALA A 373 4.79 -4.42 -24.08
CA ALA A 373 4.49 -3.05 -23.76
C ALA A 373 3.08 -2.94 -23.18
N MET A 374 2.93 -2.23 -22.08
CA MET A 374 1.67 -1.95 -21.40
C MET A 374 1.61 -0.46 -21.06
N VAL A 375 0.40 0.10 -21.02
CA VAL A 375 0.17 1.47 -20.58
C VAL A 375 -0.91 1.43 -19.49
N CYS A 376 -0.60 1.96 -18.32
CA CYS A 376 -1.61 2.29 -17.32
C CYS A 376 -2.11 3.71 -17.61
N VAL A 377 -3.34 3.82 -18.10
CA VAL A 377 -3.99 5.09 -18.42
C VAL A 377 -4.83 5.51 -17.24
N MET A 378 -4.55 6.68 -16.68
CA MET A 378 -5.22 7.22 -15.51
C MET A 378 -6.04 8.45 -15.89
N GLU A 379 -7.21 8.63 -15.31
CA GLU A 379 -7.98 9.87 -15.49
C GLU A 379 -7.24 11.07 -14.87
N GLU A 380 -6.48 10.84 -13.79
CA GLU A 380 -5.68 11.83 -13.09
C GLU A 380 -4.32 11.24 -12.74
N SER A 381 -3.24 12.00 -12.91
CA SER A 381 -1.91 11.54 -12.51
C SER A 381 -1.74 11.72 -10.99
N PRO A 382 -1.53 10.65 -10.22
CA PRO A 382 -1.32 10.78 -8.80
C PRO A 382 0.05 11.38 -8.48
N PRO A 383 0.13 12.35 -7.54
CA PRO A 383 1.39 12.92 -7.09
C PRO A 383 2.23 11.88 -6.33
N GLY A 384 3.51 11.77 -6.64
CA GLY A 384 4.41 10.82 -5.96
C GLY A 384 4.37 9.39 -6.53
N LEU A 385 3.65 9.14 -7.64
CA LEU A 385 3.58 7.81 -8.28
C LEU A 385 4.95 7.20 -8.55
N ILE A 386 5.84 7.94 -9.20
CA ILE A 386 7.18 7.45 -9.53
C ILE A 386 8.03 7.23 -8.26
N PRO A 387 8.17 8.20 -7.33
CA PRO A 387 8.86 7.98 -6.05
C PRO A 387 8.39 6.73 -5.31
N TRP A 388 7.08 6.50 -5.19
CA TRP A 388 6.56 5.31 -4.51
C TRP A 388 6.79 4.04 -5.32
N MET A 389 6.66 4.07 -6.65
CA MET A 389 7.02 2.93 -7.48
C MET A 389 8.51 2.57 -7.34
N ILE A 390 9.41 3.55 -7.18
CA ILE A 390 10.85 3.31 -6.93
C ILE A 390 11.02 2.55 -5.61
N VAL A 391 10.34 2.96 -4.54
CA VAL A 391 10.40 2.27 -3.24
C VAL A 391 9.83 0.85 -3.34
N ARG A 392 8.66 0.70 -3.96
CA ARG A 392 7.97 -0.59 -4.13
C ARG A 392 8.69 -1.58 -5.05
N THR A 393 9.64 -1.10 -5.86
CA THR A 393 10.41 -1.95 -6.81
C THR A 393 11.90 -1.93 -6.53
N HIS A 394 12.30 -1.55 -5.32
CA HIS A 394 13.70 -1.32 -4.98
C HIS A 394 14.59 -2.55 -5.12
N GLU A 395 14.03 -3.75 -4.89
CA GLU A 395 14.71 -5.05 -5.09
C GLU A 395 15.15 -5.31 -6.54
N TYR A 396 14.59 -4.56 -7.50
CA TYR A 396 14.90 -4.70 -8.92
C TYR A 396 15.68 -3.50 -9.48
N ILE A 397 16.17 -2.58 -8.65
CA ILE A 397 16.84 -1.38 -9.16
C ILE A 397 18.13 -1.75 -9.90
N TYR A 398 18.26 -1.26 -11.12
CA TYR A 398 19.48 -1.42 -11.90
C TYR A 398 20.58 -0.46 -11.40
N GLN A 399 21.70 -1.03 -10.97
CA GLN A 399 22.92 -0.30 -10.59
C GLN A 399 23.96 -0.37 -11.71
N ARG A 400 24.59 0.77 -12.03
CA ARG A 400 25.63 0.89 -13.05
C ARG A 400 26.80 1.69 -12.50
N HIS A 401 28.01 1.15 -12.62
CA HIS A 401 29.24 1.93 -12.44
C HIS A 401 29.54 2.71 -13.71
N GLU A 402 29.58 4.04 -13.62
CA GLU A 402 30.06 4.89 -14.71
C GLU A 402 31.52 5.30 -14.51
N ASN A 403 32.12 5.90 -15.55
CA ASN A 403 33.52 6.30 -15.58
C ASN A 403 33.87 7.42 -14.57
N ASP A 404 32.87 8.02 -13.91
CA ASP A 404 33.06 9.01 -12.85
C ASP A 404 33.37 8.37 -11.48
N GLY A 405 33.42 7.03 -11.42
CA GLY A 405 33.71 6.28 -10.20
C GLY A 405 32.53 6.20 -9.24
N LYS A 406 31.35 6.68 -9.64
CA LYS A 406 30.12 6.57 -8.85
C LYS A 406 29.26 5.42 -9.35
N GLU A 407 28.52 4.85 -8.41
CA GLU A 407 27.46 3.90 -8.71
C GLU A 407 26.16 4.67 -8.91
N HIS A 408 25.63 4.58 -10.12
CA HIS A 408 24.38 5.22 -10.52
C HIS A 408 23.25 4.21 -10.50
N ARG A 409 22.14 4.60 -9.88
CA ARG A 409 20.87 3.87 -9.96
C ARG A 409 20.06 4.44 -11.09
N LEU A 410 19.50 3.59 -11.95
CA LEU A 410 18.82 4.05 -13.17
C LEU A 410 17.36 4.45 -12.90
N HIS A 411 17.17 5.54 -12.17
CA HIS A 411 15.86 6.12 -11.87
C HIS A 411 15.90 7.64 -11.92
N TRP A 412 14.75 8.26 -12.19
CA TRP A 412 14.58 9.69 -12.30
C TRP A 412 13.15 10.10 -11.95
N GLN A 413 12.87 11.39 -11.84
CA GLN A 413 11.55 11.89 -11.42
C GLN A 413 10.37 11.44 -12.28
N LYS A 414 10.60 10.98 -13.52
CA LYS A 414 9.56 10.52 -14.44
C LYS A 414 9.62 9.03 -14.75
N GLY A 415 10.55 8.27 -14.17
CA GLY A 415 10.65 6.85 -14.52
C GLY A 415 11.79 6.11 -13.84
N MET A 416 11.88 4.84 -14.16
CA MET A 416 12.91 3.95 -13.62
C MET A 416 13.22 2.82 -14.59
N PHE A 417 14.41 2.28 -14.48
CA PHE A 417 14.85 1.08 -15.17
C PHE A 417 15.21 0.01 -14.15
N LEU A 418 14.61 -1.16 -14.34
CA LEU A 418 14.64 -2.27 -13.39
C LEU A 418 15.23 -3.51 -14.06
N ARG A 419 15.88 -4.35 -13.26
CA ARG A 419 16.39 -5.65 -13.64
C ARG A 419 16.06 -6.69 -12.59
N ASN A 420 15.29 -7.68 -13.00
CA ASN A 420 15.18 -8.93 -12.30
C ASN A 420 16.28 -9.88 -12.82
N ASN A 421 17.17 -10.32 -11.93
CA ASN A 421 18.34 -11.13 -12.30
C ASN A 421 18.00 -12.42 -13.07
N ARG A 422 16.79 -12.97 -12.90
CA ARG A 422 16.33 -14.20 -13.58
C ARG A 422 15.29 -13.95 -14.65
N HIS A 423 14.54 -12.86 -14.54
CA HIS A 423 13.30 -12.67 -15.32
C HIS A 423 13.32 -11.45 -16.26
N GLY A 424 14.48 -10.81 -16.42
CA GLY A 424 14.71 -9.80 -17.44
C GLY A 424 14.70 -8.38 -16.93
N GLU A 425 14.48 -7.43 -17.84
CA GLU A 425 14.62 -6.00 -17.58
C GLU A 425 13.33 -5.26 -17.89
N ALA A 426 13.12 -4.10 -17.27
CA ALA A 426 11.95 -3.29 -17.49
C ALA A 426 12.28 -1.78 -17.45
N MET A 427 11.52 -1.01 -18.21
CA MET A 427 11.53 0.45 -18.19
C MET A 427 10.12 0.96 -17.89
N LEU A 428 10.00 1.82 -16.88
CA LEU A 428 8.77 2.52 -16.53
C LEU A 428 8.91 4.02 -16.81
N GLU A 429 7.86 4.56 -17.43
CA GLU A 429 7.71 5.82 -18.13
C GLU A 429 6.47 6.65 -17.77
N LEU A 430 6.50 7.60 -16.83
CA LEU A 430 5.35 8.50 -16.65
C LEU A 430 5.34 9.62 -17.70
N ARG A 431 4.29 9.63 -18.52
CA ARG A 431 4.01 10.63 -19.56
C ARG A 431 2.61 11.19 -19.32
N ASP A 432 2.55 12.40 -18.76
CA ASP A 432 1.32 13.05 -18.32
C ASP A 432 0.49 12.17 -17.37
N ARG A 433 -0.56 11.51 -17.88
CA ARG A 433 -1.46 10.62 -17.13
C ARG A 433 -1.32 9.14 -17.53
N GLU A 434 -0.29 8.81 -18.30
CA GLU A 434 0.00 7.47 -18.77
C GLU A 434 1.32 6.99 -18.16
N LEU A 435 1.27 5.90 -17.39
CA LEU A 435 2.49 5.20 -16.99
C LEU A 435 2.74 4.07 -18.00
N HIS A 436 3.76 4.26 -18.82
CA HIS A 436 4.21 3.25 -19.78
C HIS A 436 5.12 2.25 -19.09
N LEU A 437 4.88 0.97 -19.33
CA LEU A 437 5.69 -0.15 -18.88
C LEU A 437 6.18 -0.92 -20.10
N TYR A 438 7.48 -1.11 -20.20
CA TYR A 438 8.11 -1.99 -21.18
C TYR A 438 8.94 -3.03 -20.47
N THR A 439 8.83 -4.29 -20.87
CA THR A 439 9.58 -5.39 -20.29
C THR A 439 10.26 -6.17 -21.41
N GLU A 440 11.53 -6.51 -21.22
CA GLU A 440 12.31 -7.25 -22.19
C GLU A 440 13.01 -8.45 -21.53
N ALA A 441 12.71 -9.64 -22.02
CA ALA A 441 13.28 -10.90 -21.53
C ALA A 441 13.11 -12.00 -22.58
N VAL A 442 13.64 -13.20 -22.33
CA VAL A 442 13.24 -14.39 -23.11
C VAL A 442 11.74 -14.67 -22.91
N TRP A 443 11.24 -14.43 -21.69
CA TRP A 443 9.83 -14.56 -21.31
C TRP A 443 9.37 -13.37 -20.42
N PRO A 444 9.04 -12.22 -21.02
CA PRO A 444 8.78 -10.95 -20.30
C PRO A 444 7.49 -10.93 -19.46
N GLU A 445 6.59 -11.88 -19.66
CA GLU A 445 5.26 -11.95 -19.04
C GLU A 445 5.31 -11.89 -17.51
N TYR A 446 6.22 -12.66 -16.90
CA TYR A 446 6.34 -12.71 -15.45
C TYR A 446 6.62 -11.33 -14.85
N PHE A 447 7.68 -10.69 -15.33
CA PHE A 447 8.11 -9.41 -14.78
C PHE A 447 7.09 -8.31 -15.10
N THR A 448 6.41 -8.39 -16.25
CA THR A 448 5.28 -7.51 -16.58
C THR A 448 4.17 -7.62 -15.56
N ASN A 449 3.78 -8.84 -15.22
CA ASN A 449 2.70 -9.10 -14.27
C ASN A 449 3.08 -8.64 -12.85
N VAL A 450 4.32 -8.90 -12.40
CA VAL A 450 4.82 -8.37 -11.12
C VAL A 450 4.68 -6.85 -11.07
N LEU A 451 5.16 -6.14 -12.09
CA LEU A 451 5.14 -4.68 -12.13
C LEU A 451 3.72 -4.11 -12.27
N GLN A 452 2.87 -4.76 -13.07
CA GLN A 452 1.46 -4.42 -13.19
C GLN A 452 0.76 -4.52 -11.83
N GLN A 453 1.02 -5.60 -11.08
CA GLN A 453 0.40 -5.83 -9.79
C GLN A 453 0.91 -4.88 -8.71
N THR A 454 2.23 -4.65 -8.65
CA THR A 454 2.80 -3.65 -7.76
C THR A 454 2.18 -2.27 -8.02
N LEU A 455 2.00 -1.88 -9.28
CA LEU A 455 1.35 -0.62 -9.64
C LEU A 455 -0.12 -0.58 -9.24
N GLN A 456 -0.88 -1.63 -9.56
CA GLN A 456 -2.30 -1.74 -9.23
C GLN A 456 -2.52 -1.64 -7.72
N THR A 457 -1.79 -2.43 -6.94
CA THR A 457 -1.86 -2.41 -5.47
C THR A 457 -1.46 -1.07 -4.90
N LEU A 458 -0.38 -0.45 -5.43
CA LEU A 458 0.02 0.88 -5.00
C LEU A 458 -1.10 1.90 -5.26
N ILE A 459 -1.72 1.86 -6.44
CA ILE A 459 -2.81 2.77 -6.79
C ILE A 459 -4.02 2.55 -5.88
N ASP A 460 -4.47 1.30 -5.76
CA ASP A 460 -5.71 0.96 -5.07
C ASP A 460 -5.63 1.22 -3.55
N TYR A 461 -4.45 1.01 -2.95
CA TYR A 461 -4.22 1.28 -1.52
C TYR A 461 -4.00 2.76 -1.22
N THR A 462 -3.23 3.44 -2.08
CA THR A 462 -2.70 4.77 -1.73
C THR A 462 -3.55 5.91 -2.26
N TRP A 463 -4.24 5.70 -3.39
CA TRP A 463 -5.19 6.63 -3.98
C TRP A 463 -6.54 5.95 -4.25
N PRO A 464 -7.33 5.64 -3.21
CA PRO A 464 -8.63 5.00 -3.38
C PRO A 464 -9.60 5.80 -4.27
N GLY A 465 -9.42 7.12 -4.39
CA GLY A 465 -10.21 7.95 -5.32
C GLY A 465 -9.89 7.76 -6.81
N LEU A 466 -8.86 6.97 -7.15
CA LEU A 466 -8.57 6.56 -8.52
C LEU A 466 -9.20 5.20 -8.87
N GLN A 467 -9.72 4.44 -7.89
CA GLN A 467 -10.34 3.14 -8.15
C GLN A 467 -11.47 3.27 -9.19
N GLY A 468 -11.42 2.44 -10.24
CA GLY A 468 -12.35 2.49 -11.36
C GLY A 468 -12.16 3.67 -12.34
N ARG A 469 -11.16 4.53 -12.12
CA ARG A 469 -10.80 5.70 -12.95
C ARG A 469 -9.42 5.57 -13.58
N TYR A 470 -8.90 4.35 -13.66
CA TYR A 470 -7.72 3.98 -14.45
C TYR A 470 -7.96 2.62 -15.10
N TYR A 471 -7.21 2.32 -16.15
CA TYR A 471 -7.24 1.02 -16.81
C TYR A 471 -5.89 0.69 -17.44
N PHE A 472 -5.66 -0.60 -17.65
CA PHE A 472 -4.49 -1.09 -18.39
C PHE A 472 -4.83 -1.31 -19.85
N ALA A 473 -3.92 -0.89 -20.73
CA ALA A 473 -4.09 -1.02 -22.16
C ALA A 473 -2.80 -1.48 -22.84
N VAL A 474 -2.97 -2.18 -23.96
CA VAL A 474 -1.88 -2.59 -24.86
C VAL A 474 -1.74 -1.53 -25.95
N PRO A 475 -0.55 -0.96 -26.18
CA PRO A 475 -0.34 -0.05 -27.30
C PRO A 475 -0.47 -0.81 -28.62
N CYS A 476 -1.02 -0.14 -29.63
CA CYS A 476 -1.19 -0.74 -30.94
C CYS A 476 0.17 -1.09 -31.56
N PRO A 477 0.40 -2.35 -32.00
CA PRO A 477 1.71 -2.79 -32.50
C PRO A 477 2.03 -2.25 -33.91
N THR A 478 1.04 -1.68 -34.60
CA THR A 478 1.25 -1.08 -35.94
C THR A 478 2.19 0.13 -35.86
N LYS A 479 3.27 0.14 -36.65
CA LYS A 479 4.07 1.32 -36.97
C LYS A 479 3.66 1.86 -38.35
N THR A 480 3.36 3.15 -38.47
CA THR A 480 3.05 3.83 -39.74
C THR A 480 4.13 4.88 -39.99
N ASP A 481 4.80 4.86 -41.15
CA ASP A 481 5.92 5.78 -41.46
C ASP A 481 7.00 5.85 -40.36
N ASN A 482 7.38 4.69 -39.80
CA ASN A 482 8.28 4.56 -38.64
C ASN A 482 7.79 5.21 -37.33
N GLN A 483 6.55 5.71 -37.26
CA GLN A 483 5.94 6.20 -36.03
C GLN A 483 5.00 5.15 -35.43
N ALA A 484 5.08 4.97 -34.11
CA ALA A 484 4.17 4.08 -33.39
C ALA A 484 2.73 4.62 -33.46
N CYS A 485 1.76 3.73 -33.70
CA CYS A 485 0.35 4.11 -33.70
C CYS A 485 -0.09 4.63 -32.32
N MET A 486 -0.92 5.68 -32.31
CA MET A 486 -1.51 6.23 -31.08
C MET A 486 -2.60 5.33 -30.47
N GLY A 487 -3.03 4.30 -31.21
CA GLY A 487 -4.05 3.37 -30.72
C GLY A 487 -3.65 2.66 -29.43
N ARG A 488 -4.64 2.44 -28.59
CA ARG A 488 -4.57 1.66 -27.35
C ARG A 488 -5.75 0.69 -27.34
N PHE A 489 -5.53 -0.48 -26.78
CA PHE A 489 -6.57 -1.48 -26.58
C PHE A 489 -6.69 -1.77 -25.08
N GLU A 490 -7.80 -1.40 -24.47
CA GLU A 490 -8.07 -1.70 -23.07
C GLU A 490 -8.10 -3.23 -22.86
N ILE A 491 -7.30 -3.73 -21.92
CA ILE A 491 -7.16 -5.18 -21.68
C ILE A 491 -8.49 -5.77 -21.21
N GLY A 492 -9.24 -5.08 -20.34
CA GLY A 492 -10.55 -5.51 -19.86
C GLY A 492 -11.56 -5.68 -20.99
N ALA A 493 -11.70 -4.66 -21.84
CA ALA A 493 -12.57 -4.73 -23.01
C ALA A 493 -12.17 -5.83 -24.00
N LEU A 494 -10.87 -6.01 -24.29
CA LEU A 494 -10.39 -7.09 -25.17
C LEU A 494 -10.81 -8.47 -24.65
N ARG A 495 -10.70 -8.71 -23.34
CA ARG A 495 -11.16 -9.96 -22.71
C ARG A 495 -12.65 -10.17 -22.90
N GLN A 496 -13.45 -9.13 -22.67
CA GLN A 496 -14.90 -9.19 -22.88
C GLN A 496 -15.26 -9.53 -24.33
N PHE A 497 -14.61 -8.90 -25.31
CA PHE A 497 -14.83 -9.21 -26.72
C PHE A 497 -14.48 -10.67 -27.05
N LEU A 498 -13.37 -11.19 -26.49
CA LEU A 498 -12.98 -12.59 -26.69
C LEU A 498 -14.03 -13.55 -26.10
N GLU A 499 -14.58 -13.25 -24.93
CA GLU A 499 -15.67 -14.02 -24.31
C GLU A 499 -16.97 -14.00 -25.12
N GLU A 500 -17.27 -12.87 -25.78
CA GLU A 500 -18.41 -12.71 -26.69
C GLU A 500 -18.20 -13.43 -28.03
N GLY A 501 -17.01 -13.97 -28.28
CA GLY A 501 -16.66 -14.77 -29.46
C GLY A 501 -15.96 -13.97 -30.57
N ASP A 502 -15.63 -12.70 -30.33
CA ASP A 502 -14.83 -11.91 -31.26
C ASP A 502 -13.35 -12.34 -31.20
N VAL A 503 -12.75 -12.50 -32.37
CA VAL A 503 -11.33 -12.90 -32.49
C VAL A 503 -10.47 -11.75 -32.98
N ARG A 504 -11.08 -10.70 -33.55
CA ARG A 504 -10.36 -9.56 -34.12
C ARG A 504 -11.02 -8.24 -33.76
N TYR A 505 -10.20 -7.25 -33.40
CA TYR A 505 -10.65 -5.92 -33.06
C TYR A 505 -9.91 -4.84 -33.89
N PRO A 506 -10.61 -3.86 -34.48
CA PRO A 506 -9.97 -2.80 -35.27
C PRO A 506 -9.34 -1.72 -34.40
N CYS A 507 -8.13 -1.28 -34.74
CA CYS A 507 -7.55 -0.06 -34.18
C CYS A 507 -8.32 1.17 -34.71
N GLN A 508 -8.74 2.07 -33.82
CA GLN A 508 -9.47 3.29 -34.22
C GLN A 508 -8.58 4.31 -34.96
N PHE A 509 -7.25 4.21 -34.81
CA PHE A 509 -6.29 5.16 -35.39
C PHE A 509 -5.73 4.67 -36.72
N CYS A 510 -5.02 3.52 -36.73
CA CYS A 510 -4.43 2.99 -37.97
C CYS A 510 -5.40 2.12 -38.79
N ARG A 511 -6.61 1.81 -38.27
CA ARG A 511 -7.64 0.98 -38.92
C ARG A 511 -7.25 -0.48 -39.18
N THR A 512 -6.03 -0.89 -38.79
CA THR A 512 -5.61 -2.30 -38.82
C THR A 512 -6.46 -3.14 -37.88
N ARG A 513 -6.94 -4.29 -38.36
CA ARG A 513 -7.62 -5.30 -37.53
C ARG A 513 -6.58 -6.21 -36.90
N HIS A 514 -6.49 -6.18 -35.58
CA HIS A 514 -5.59 -7.01 -34.80
C HIS A 514 -6.34 -8.23 -34.27
N ASN A 515 -5.65 -9.36 -34.14
CA ASN A 515 -6.17 -10.51 -33.42
C ASN A 515 -6.16 -10.19 -31.91
N ILE A 516 -7.27 -10.46 -31.24
CA ILE A 516 -7.43 -10.16 -29.81
C ILE A 516 -6.46 -11.00 -28.98
N VAL A 517 -6.30 -12.28 -29.32
CA VAL A 517 -5.35 -13.18 -28.63
C VAL A 517 -3.93 -12.69 -28.78
N ASP A 518 -3.53 -12.21 -29.97
CA ASP A 518 -2.18 -11.68 -30.19
C ASP A 518 -1.93 -10.37 -29.40
N LEU A 519 -2.96 -9.56 -29.16
CA LEU A 519 -2.87 -8.34 -28.34
C LEU A 519 -2.83 -8.66 -26.86
N LEU A 520 -3.60 -9.65 -26.42
CA LEU A 520 -3.58 -10.14 -25.04
C LEU A 520 -2.37 -11.05 -24.80
N TYR A 521 -1.65 -11.46 -25.84
CA TYR A 521 -0.50 -12.35 -25.73
C TYR A 521 0.57 -11.74 -24.82
N GLY A 522 0.77 -12.41 -23.68
CA GLY A 522 1.67 -11.98 -22.61
C GLY A 522 1.01 -11.23 -21.44
N PHE A 523 -0.29 -10.94 -21.55
CA PHE A 523 -1.20 -10.51 -20.49
C PHE A 523 -2.29 -11.56 -20.18
N GLU A 524 -2.35 -12.62 -21.00
CA GLU A 524 -3.18 -13.79 -20.75
C GLU A 524 -2.58 -14.60 -19.61
N GLU A 525 -3.31 -14.64 -18.49
CA GLU A 525 -3.39 -15.85 -17.70
C GLU A 525 -4.14 -16.86 -18.59
N GLU A 526 -3.45 -17.71 -19.36
CA GLU A 526 -4.06 -19.00 -19.73
C GLU A 526 -4.64 -19.57 -18.42
N THR A 527 -5.82 -20.20 -18.45
CA THR A 527 -6.42 -20.71 -17.22
C THR A 527 -5.35 -21.50 -16.47
N THR A 528 -5.04 -21.10 -15.24
CA THR A 528 -3.87 -21.56 -14.47
C THR A 528 -3.77 -23.11 -14.44
N ARG A 529 -4.92 -23.79 -14.58
CA ARG A 529 -5.08 -25.24 -14.72
C ARG A 529 -4.60 -25.83 -16.06
N GLU A 530 -4.81 -25.16 -17.18
CA GLU A 530 -4.30 -25.57 -18.48
C GLU A 530 -2.77 -25.40 -18.55
N GLN A 531 -2.24 -24.31 -17.97
CA GLN A 531 -0.79 -24.13 -17.80
C GLN A 531 -0.19 -25.24 -16.94
N LEU A 532 -0.79 -25.52 -15.78
CA LEU A 532 -0.46 -26.65 -14.89
C LEU A 532 -0.29 -27.95 -15.63
N THR A 533 -1.32 -28.33 -16.39
CA THR A 533 -1.36 -29.62 -17.07
C THR A 533 -0.24 -29.69 -18.10
N ARG A 534 0.01 -28.61 -18.85
CA ARG A 534 1.10 -28.53 -19.83
C ARG A 534 2.49 -28.56 -19.18
N ILE A 535 2.69 -27.83 -18.09
CA ILE A 535 3.96 -27.78 -17.36
C ILE A 535 4.25 -29.15 -16.75
N GLU A 536 3.29 -29.77 -16.06
CA GLU A 536 3.39 -31.14 -15.53
C GLU A 536 3.74 -32.15 -16.62
N THR A 537 3.04 -32.11 -17.76
CA THR A 537 3.31 -33.03 -18.88
C THR A 537 4.75 -32.90 -19.40
N LYS A 538 5.37 -31.71 -19.29
CA LYS A 538 6.76 -31.50 -19.66
C LYS A 538 7.74 -31.91 -18.56
N VAL A 539 7.42 -31.66 -17.28
CA VAL A 539 8.20 -32.18 -16.13
C VAL A 539 8.28 -33.72 -16.21
N ASP A 540 7.14 -34.38 -16.46
CA ASP A 540 7.01 -35.84 -16.53
C ASP A 540 7.78 -36.46 -17.71
N ARG A 541 8.03 -35.70 -18.79
CA ARG A 541 8.82 -36.13 -19.96
C ARG A 541 10.34 -36.04 -19.74
N GLY A 542 10.78 -35.52 -18.59
CA GLY A 542 12.17 -35.44 -18.19
C GLY A 542 12.88 -34.18 -18.67
N PHE A 543 13.80 -33.70 -17.84
CA PHE A 543 14.61 -32.47 -18.01
C PHE A 543 15.42 -32.36 -19.31
N ALA A 544 15.53 -33.42 -20.10
CA ALA A 544 16.42 -33.48 -21.25
C ALA A 544 16.01 -32.55 -22.41
N GLU A 545 14.73 -32.20 -22.56
CA GLU A 545 14.24 -31.22 -23.56
C GLU A 545 14.29 -29.76 -23.04
N ILE A 546 14.62 -29.54 -21.75
CA ILE A 546 14.51 -28.23 -21.06
C ILE A 546 15.84 -27.46 -21.08
N GLN A 547 16.98 -28.13 -21.30
CA GLN A 547 18.31 -27.52 -21.25
C GLN A 547 18.51 -26.34 -22.22
N ASP A 548 17.80 -26.31 -23.35
CA ASP A 548 18.00 -25.28 -24.37
C ASP A 548 17.42 -23.91 -23.99
N ASN A 549 16.51 -23.79 -22.99
CA ASN A 549 15.86 -22.52 -22.60
C ASN A 549 15.51 -22.44 -21.08
N LEU A 550 16.48 -22.72 -20.20
CA LEU A 550 16.26 -22.72 -18.73
C LEU A 550 15.60 -21.43 -18.20
N ALA A 551 16.03 -20.26 -18.65
CA ALA A 551 15.50 -18.96 -18.20
C ALA A 551 14.03 -18.72 -18.59
N GLU A 552 13.62 -19.22 -19.77
CA GLU A 552 12.21 -19.20 -20.20
C GLU A 552 11.37 -20.06 -19.26
N TRP A 553 11.89 -21.23 -18.92
CA TRP A 553 11.25 -22.19 -18.03
C TRP A 553 11.10 -21.65 -16.61
N GLU A 554 12.16 -21.05 -16.05
CA GLU A 554 12.14 -20.39 -14.75
C GLU A 554 11.05 -19.32 -14.67
N SER A 555 10.98 -18.45 -15.68
CA SER A 555 9.99 -17.36 -15.74
C SER A 555 8.55 -17.87 -15.86
N ARG A 556 8.33 -18.96 -16.60
CA ARG A 556 7.00 -19.59 -16.71
C ARG A 556 6.56 -20.20 -15.37
N ILE A 557 7.45 -20.90 -14.65
CA ILE A 557 7.15 -21.46 -13.33
C ILE A 557 6.84 -20.33 -12.34
N ALA A 558 7.66 -19.28 -12.31
CA ALA A 558 7.47 -18.15 -11.42
C ALA A 558 6.12 -17.45 -11.65
N ASN A 559 5.78 -17.16 -12.91
CA ASN A 559 4.50 -16.55 -13.28
C ASN A 559 3.31 -17.39 -12.86
N TYR A 560 3.37 -18.68 -13.13
CA TYR A 560 2.33 -19.62 -12.74
C TYR A 560 2.17 -19.69 -11.21
N THR A 561 3.28 -19.81 -10.47
CA THR A 561 3.27 -19.88 -9.00
C THR A 561 2.69 -18.61 -8.40
N MET A 562 3.09 -17.44 -8.92
CA MET A 562 2.54 -16.15 -8.53
C MET A 562 1.02 -16.10 -8.75
N GLY A 563 0.53 -16.51 -9.93
CA GLY A 563 -0.89 -16.54 -10.24
C GLY A 563 -1.72 -17.38 -9.25
N ILE A 564 -1.20 -18.55 -8.84
CA ILE A 564 -1.87 -19.38 -7.81
C ILE A 564 -1.79 -18.76 -6.44
N MET A 565 -0.61 -18.32 -6.01
CA MET A 565 -0.43 -17.76 -4.68
C MET A 565 -1.33 -16.54 -4.48
N ARG A 566 -1.55 -15.77 -5.55
CA ARG A 566 -2.48 -14.65 -5.61
C ARG A 566 -3.94 -15.09 -5.59
N ALA A 567 -4.31 -16.11 -6.37
CA ALA A 567 -5.66 -16.67 -6.40
C ALA A 567 -6.22 -17.00 -5.01
N ILE A 568 -5.32 -17.33 -4.08
CA ILE A 568 -5.62 -17.80 -2.73
C ILE A 568 -5.16 -16.80 -1.66
N ALA A 569 -4.72 -15.61 -2.05
CA ALA A 569 -4.11 -14.63 -1.15
C ALA A 569 -5.11 -14.07 -0.12
N ASN A 570 -6.36 -13.81 -0.54
CA ASN A 570 -7.41 -13.33 0.36
C ASN A 570 -7.75 -14.36 1.45
N GLU A 571 -7.82 -15.64 1.08
CA GLU A 571 -8.01 -16.77 1.99
C GLU A 571 -6.75 -17.05 2.84
N ALA A 572 -5.56 -16.72 2.35
CA ALA A 572 -4.28 -16.93 3.01
C ALA A 572 -3.89 -15.89 4.06
N LYS A 573 -4.71 -14.85 4.27
CA LYS A 573 -4.50 -13.88 5.36
C LYS A 573 -4.40 -14.56 6.73
N ASP A 574 -5.07 -15.70 6.86
CA ASP A 574 -5.28 -16.44 8.10
C ASP A 574 -4.32 -17.62 8.33
N GLY A 575 -3.45 -17.96 7.37
CA GLY A 575 -2.50 -19.07 7.54
C GLY A 575 -1.68 -19.44 6.29
N PRO A 576 -0.64 -20.29 6.44
CA PRO A 576 0.21 -20.74 5.35
C PRO A 576 -0.54 -21.54 4.28
N ARG A 577 -0.07 -21.48 3.03
CA ARG A 577 -0.74 -22.10 1.87
C ARG A 577 -0.11 -23.43 1.45
N LEU A 578 1.19 -23.56 1.63
CA LEU A 578 1.96 -24.71 1.16
C LEU A 578 2.19 -25.72 2.29
N PHE A 579 1.80 -26.97 2.05
CA PHE A 579 1.97 -28.07 2.98
C PHE A 579 2.11 -29.41 2.27
N THR A 580 2.64 -30.41 2.97
CA THR A 580 2.58 -31.82 2.58
C THR A 580 1.97 -32.64 3.71
N LEU A 581 1.14 -33.61 3.35
CA LEU A 581 0.50 -34.53 4.29
C LEU A 581 1.06 -35.94 4.07
N GLU A 582 1.40 -36.66 5.13
CA GLU A 582 1.97 -38.01 5.07
C GLU A 582 1.32 -38.90 6.15
N PRO A 583 0.97 -40.17 5.86
CA PRO A 583 0.55 -41.12 6.89
C PRO A 583 1.76 -41.56 7.72
N ILE A 584 1.63 -41.57 9.05
CA ILE A 584 2.75 -41.93 9.95
C ILE A 584 3.20 -43.38 9.74
N ASP A 585 2.26 -44.28 9.42
CA ASP A 585 2.54 -45.71 9.20
C ASP A 585 3.05 -46.02 7.77
N GLY A 586 3.23 -45.00 6.92
CA GLY A 586 3.84 -45.10 5.59
C GLY A 586 3.00 -45.81 4.51
N ASN A 587 1.78 -46.26 4.83
CA ASN A 587 0.94 -47.02 3.90
C ASN A 587 -0.26 -46.22 3.38
N TRP A 588 -0.06 -45.57 2.23
CA TRP A 588 -1.10 -44.82 1.52
C TRP A 588 -2.27 -45.67 0.98
N ARG A 589 -2.19 -47.01 1.01
CA ARG A 589 -3.33 -47.88 0.64
C ARG A 589 -4.38 -47.98 1.74
N ARG A 590 -4.06 -47.51 2.94
CA ARG A 590 -5.01 -47.32 4.05
C ARG A 590 -5.14 -45.83 4.31
N LEU A 591 -5.78 -45.12 3.38
CA LEU A 591 -6.16 -43.71 3.46
C LEU A 591 -7.03 -43.33 4.68
N PHE A 592 -7.31 -44.28 5.56
CA PHE A 592 -8.10 -44.13 6.78
C PHE A 592 -7.32 -44.56 8.03
N ASP A 593 -6.00 -44.76 7.93
CA ASP A 593 -5.17 -44.92 9.14
C ASP A 593 -5.29 -43.65 9.99
N LYS A 594 -5.34 -43.86 11.31
CA LYS A 594 -5.80 -42.83 12.24
C LYS A 594 -4.88 -41.62 12.33
N ARG A 595 -3.59 -41.73 11.98
CA ARG A 595 -2.58 -40.71 12.28
C ARG A 595 -1.85 -40.18 11.06
N TYR A 596 -1.86 -38.86 10.93
CA TYR A 596 -1.21 -38.11 9.86
C TYR A 596 -0.13 -37.20 10.41
N ARG A 597 0.88 -36.94 9.58
CA ARG A 597 1.90 -35.91 9.76
C ARG A 597 1.74 -34.86 8.67
N LEU A 598 1.55 -33.61 9.09
CA LEU A 598 1.51 -32.45 8.22
C LEU A 598 2.81 -31.67 8.37
N HIS A 599 3.43 -31.31 7.23
CA HIS A 599 4.61 -30.45 7.16
C HIS A 599 4.25 -29.15 6.44
N LEU A 600 4.53 -28.02 7.07
CA LEU A 600 4.42 -26.69 6.47
C LEU A 600 5.67 -26.35 5.66
N TRP A 601 5.47 -25.49 4.65
CA TRP A 601 6.53 -25.07 3.73
C TRP A 601 6.71 -23.56 3.77
N CYS A 602 7.97 -23.12 3.75
CA CYS A 602 8.35 -21.75 3.50
C CYS A 602 7.99 -21.36 2.07
N GLU A 603 7.41 -20.18 1.91
CA GLU A 603 6.91 -19.66 0.63
C GLU A 603 7.91 -18.73 -0.07
N ALA A 604 9.17 -18.72 0.35
CA ALA A 604 10.22 -17.91 -0.28
C ALA A 604 10.32 -18.21 -1.79
N GLU A 605 10.31 -17.14 -2.60
CA GLU A 605 10.31 -17.25 -4.05
C GLU A 605 11.56 -18.01 -4.54
N ASN A 606 11.36 -18.97 -5.43
CA ASN A 606 12.42 -19.84 -5.96
C ASN A 606 13.24 -20.59 -4.90
N CYS A 607 12.75 -20.70 -3.66
CA CYS A 607 13.41 -21.34 -2.53
C CYS A 607 12.39 -22.01 -1.59
N GLN A 608 11.30 -22.57 -2.12
CA GLN A 608 10.28 -23.23 -1.32
C GLN A 608 10.82 -24.53 -0.71
N HIS A 609 10.73 -24.67 0.61
CA HIS A 609 11.25 -25.82 1.35
C HIS A 609 10.37 -26.09 2.58
N ARG A 610 10.39 -27.33 3.08
CA ARG A 610 9.77 -27.65 4.38
C ARG A 610 10.42 -26.82 5.48
N VAL A 611 9.63 -26.41 6.49
CA VAL A 611 10.20 -25.81 7.70
C VAL A 611 11.22 -26.78 8.29
N HIS A 612 12.49 -26.39 8.29
CA HIS A 612 13.60 -27.26 8.66
C HIS A 612 13.97 -27.15 10.15
N GLN A 613 13.38 -26.21 10.88
CA GLN A 613 13.67 -25.97 12.28
C GLN A 613 13.09 -27.10 13.14
N PRO A 614 13.84 -27.65 14.12
CA PRO A 614 13.36 -28.76 14.94
C PRO A 614 12.05 -28.43 15.66
N ASN A 615 11.07 -29.34 15.58
CA ASN A 615 9.74 -29.25 16.22
C ASN A 615 8.86 -28.07 15.78
N LEU A 616 9.19 -27.40 14.68
CA LEU A 616 8.38 -26.32 14.10
C LEU A 616 7.88 -26.72 12.71
N GLY A 617 6.68 -26.24 12.35
CA GLY A 617 6.04 -26.51 11.07
C GLY A 617 5.63 -27.96 10.86
N VAL A 618 5.61 -28.79 11.90
CA VAL A 618 5.23 -30.22 11.82
C VAL A 618 4.13 -30.53 12.84
N TYR A 619 3.04 -31.14 12.36
CA TYR A 619 1.87 -31.49 13.16
C TYR A 619 1.52 -32.96 12.98
N GLU A 620 1.57 -33.74 14.06
CA GLU A 620 1.10 -35.12 14.09
C GLU A 620 -0.27 -35.19 14.77
N PHE A 621 -1.28 -35.70 14.07
CA PHE A 621 -2.67 -35.64 14.55
C PHE A 621 -3.50 -36.82 14.06
N GLU A 622 -4.63 -37.05 14.73
CA GLU A 622 -5.66 -37.96 14.24
C GLU A 622 -6.70 -37.21 13.41
N ALA A 623 -6.81 -37.53 12.12
CA ALA A 623 -7.69 -36.84 11.19
C ALA A 623 -9.00 -37.63 11.00
N PRO A 624 -10.18 -37.03 11.30
CA PRO A 624 -11.46 -37.61 10.91
C PRO A 624 -11.55 -37.79 9.38
N ARG A 625 -12.25 -38.83 8.92
CA ARG A 625 -12.46 -39.09 7.49
C ARG A 625 -12.97 -37.84 6.75
N ASP A 626 -13.93 -37.15 7.35
CA ASP A 626 -14.57 -35.98 6.74
C ASP A 626 -13.58 -34.84 6.52
N TRP A 627 -12.63 -34.63 7.45
CA TRP A 627 -11.59 -33.62 7.29
C TRP A 627 -10.62 -33.96 6.16
N VAL A 628 -10.23 -35.23 6.03
CA VAL A 628 -9.33 -35.67 4.94
C VAL A 628 -10.00 -35.50 3.58
N ILE A 629 -11.29 -35.83 3.47
CA ILE A 629 -12.09 -35.61 2.25
C ILE A 629 -12.18 -34.12 1.92
N GLU A 630 -12.41 -33.28 2.92
CA GLU A 630 -12.54 -31.83 2.75
C GLU A 630 -11.22 -31.18 2.29
N VAL A 631 -10.09 -31.61 2.83
CA VAL A 631 -8.76 -31.06 2.48
C VAL A 631 -8.20 -31.65 1.18
N ALA A 632 -8.63 -32.84 0.76
CA ALA A 632 -8.09 -33.56 -0.40
C ALA A 632 -8.04 -32.77 -1.71
N PRO A 633 -9.07 -31.99 -2.13
CA PRO A 633 -9.01 -31.18 -3.34
C PRO A 633 -7.85 -30.18 -3.32
N TYR A 634 -7.67 -29.46 -2.20
CA TYR A 634 -6.63 -28.46 -2.05
C TYR A 634 -5.24 -29.11 -1.89
N ALA A 635 -5.14 -30.20 -1.14
CA ALA A 635 -3.92 -31.01 -1.05
C ALA A 635 -3.42 -31.48 -2.42
N ASN A 636 -4.32 -31.89 -3.31
CA ASN A 636 -3.97 -32.30 -4.67
C ASN A 636 -3.41 -31.12 -5.49
N LEU A 637 -4.02 -29.93 -5.38
CA LEU A 637 -3.51 -28.70 -6.00
C LEU A 637 -2.10 -28.36 -5.49
N VAL A 638 -1.90 -28.33 -4.17
CA VAL A 638 -0.59 -28.01 -3.57
C VAL A 638 0.49 -28.99 -3.99
N SER A 639 0.20 -30.29 -4.06
CA SER A 639 1.16 -31.29 -4.56
C SER A 639 1.62 -31.00 -5.98
N ARG A 640 0.70 -30.61 -6.87
CA ARG A 640 1.00 -30.21 -8.25
C ARG A 640 1.88 -28.97 -8.33
N VAL A 641 1.57 -27.94 -7.53
CA VAL A 641 2.38 -26.72 -7.42
C VAL A 641 3.80 -27.05 -6.96
N LEU A 642 3.94 -27.77 -5.84
CA LEU A 642 5.23 -28.12 -5.27
C LEU A 642 6.10 -28.91 -6.24
N LYS A 643 5.54 -29.93 -6.91
CA LYS A 643 6.26 -30.71 -7.94
C LYS A 643 6.79 -29.84 -9.09
N THR A 644 6.08 -28.77 -9.42
CA THR A 644 6.46 -27.85 -10.49
C THR A 644 7.62 -26.95 -10.09
N VAL A 645 7.68 -26.50 -8.82
CA VAL A 645 8.71 -25.56 -8.33
C VAL A 645 9.96 -26.25 -7.79
N LEU A 646 9.86 -27.51 -7.34
CA LEU A 646 10.98 -28.27 -6.76
C LEU A 646 12.28 -28.26 -7.59
N PRO A 647 12.25 -28.47 -8.92
CA PRO A 647 13.40 -28.29 -9.81
C PRO A 647 14.28 -27.06 -9.52
N LEU A 648 13.65 -25.94 -9.20
CA LEU A 648 14.32 -24.66 -8.96
C LEU A 648 14.61 -24.42 -7.48
N ALA A 649 13.69 -24.86 -6.61
CA ALA A 649 13.78 -24.64 -5.19
C ALA A 649 14.89 -25.48 -4.52
N ILE A 650 15.12 -26.71 -4.97
CA ILE A 650 16.10 -27.62 -4.35
C ILE A 650 17.54 -27.10 -4.45
N PRO A 651 18.05 -26.70 -5.64
CA PRO A 651 19.38 -26.11 -5.74
C PRO A 651 19.52 -24.86 -4.87
N ALA A 652 18.50 -24.00 -4.84
CA ALA A 652 18.50 -22.77 -4.07
C ALA A 652 18.53 -23.06 -2.55
N ALA A 653 17.66 -23.93 -2.06
CA ALA A 653 17.60 -24.31 -0.65
C ALA A 653 18.90 -24.99 -0.20
N ASN A 654 19.47 -25.88 -1.01
CA ASN A 654 20.73 -26.55 -0.69
C ASN A 654 21.93 -25.58 -0.71
N LEU A 655 21.90 -24.55 -1.56
CA LEU A 655 22.89 -23.46 -1.53
C LEU A 655 22.75 -22.62 -0.26
N TYR A 656 21.51 -22.33 0.14
CA TYR A 656 21.20 -21.40 1.22
C TYR A 656 21.38 -22.01 2.61
N PHE A 657 20.96 -23.26 2.81
CA PHE A 657 20.95 -23.90 4.12
C PHE A 657 22.03 -24.99 4.28
N GLY A 658 22.65 -25.44 3.19
CA GLY A 658 23.63 -26.54 3.17
C GLY A 658 23.11 -27.78 2.43
N LYS A 659 24.04 -28.67 2.05
CA LYS A 659 23.72 -29.89 1.28
C LYS A 659 22.81 -30.84 2.06
N ASP A 660 21.91 -31.50 1.36
CA ASP A 660 21.02 -32.57 1.84
C ASP A 660 19.86 -32.14 2.77
N ILE A 661 19.57 -30.84 2.87
CA ILE A 661 18.39 -30.34 3.61
C ILE A 661 17.09 -30.62 2.85
N MET A 662 17.16 -30.63 1.53
CA MET A 662 16.11 -31.16 0.67
C MET A 662 16.60 -32.46 0.02
N ASP A 663 16.30 -33.60 0.65
CA ASP A 663 16.41 -34.90 0.00
C ASP A 663 15.34 -35.02 -1.09
N ASP A 664 15.70 -34.57 -2.30
CA ASP A 664 14.86 -34.48 -3.50
C ASP A 664 14.01 -35.74 -3.71
N TRP A 665 14.66 -36.90 -3.61
CA TRP A 665 14.02 -38.19 -3.85
C TRP A 665 12.91 -38.49 -2.83
N THR A 666 13.16 -38.21 -1.55
CA THR A 666 12.20 -38.46 -0.47
C THR A 666 11.00 -37.50 -0.56
N ILE A 667 11.25 -36.25 -0.91
CA ILE A 667 10.21 -35.22 -1.07
C ILE A 667 9.32 -35.53 -2.28
N GLN A 668 9.92 -35.85 -3.43
CA GLN A 668 9.18 -36.17 -4.64
C GLN A 668 8.27 -37.38 -4.44
N LYS A 669 8.79 -38.44 -3.79
CA LYS A 669 8.02 -39.63 -3.42
C LYS A 669 6.85 -39.32 -2.49
N SER A 670 7.04 -38.41 -1.52
CA SER A 670 5.97 -37.96 -0.63
C SER A 670 4.86 -37.23 -1.41
N LEU A 671 5.24 -36.34 -2.33
CA LEU A 671 4.30 -35.60 -3.17
C LEU A 671 3.55 -36.50 -4.15
N ASP A 672 4.21 -37.50 -4.73
CA ASP A 672 3.60 -38.55 -5.56
C ASP A 672 2.53 -39.29 -4.76
N ALA A 673 2.89 -39.76 -3.57
CA ALA A 673 1.96 -40.51 -2.74
C ALA A 673 0.76 -39.66 -2.29
N MET A 674 0.97 -38.38 -1.94
CA MET A 674 -0.10 -37.43 -1.64
C MET A 674 -1.03 -37.19 -2.85
N LYS A 675 -0.48 -37.03 -4.06
CA LYS A 675 -1.25 -36.85 -5.30
C LYS A 675 -2.11 -38.08 -5.60
N ASP A 676 -1.52 -39.26 -5.55
CA ASP A 676 -2.19 -40.53 -5.87
C ASP A 676 -3.32 -40.84 -4.89
N ALA A 677 -3.08 -40.59 -3.60
CA ALA A 677 -4.02 -40.93 -2.57
C ALA A 677 -5.21 -39.96 -2.51
N THR A 678 -4.95 -38.64 -2.60
CA THR A 678 -6.02 -37.64 -2.74
C THR A 678 -6.79 -37.81 -4.05
N GLY A 679 -6.11 -38.13 -5.15
CA GLY A 679 -6.74 -38.42 -6.44
C GLY A 679 -7.63 -39.67 -6.42
N THR A 680 -7.33 -40.65 -5.58
CA THR A 680 -8.17 -41.84 -5.39
C THR A 680 -9.43 -41.50 -4.58
N LEU A 681 -9.30 -40.74 -3.49
CA LEU A 681 -10.45 -40.26 -2.68
C LEU A 681 -11.44 -39.44 -3.52
N LEU A 682 -10.92 -38.57 -4.38
CA LEU A 682 -11.74 -37.76 -5.29
C LEU A 682 -12.51 -38.61 -6.31
N LYS A 683 -12.05 -39.83 -6.63
CA LYS A 683 -12.76 -40.75 -7.55
C LYS A 683 -13.80 -41.63 -6.85
N GLU A 684 -13.63 -41.90 -5.55
CA GLU A 684 -14.53 -42.76 -4.78
C GLU A 684 -15.76 -42.02 -4.23
N ASP A 685 -15.62 -40.74 -3.86
CA ASP A 685 -16.69 -39.97 -3.18
C ASP A 685 -17.31 -38.83 -4.05
N PHE A 686 -16.75 -38.46 -5.22
CA PHE A 686 -17.30 -37.38 -6.08
C PHE A 686 -17.74 -37.86 -7.48
N SER A 687 -19.06 -37.85 -7.74
CA SER A 687 -19.54 -37.71 -9.13
C SER A 687 -19.26 -36.27 -9.56
N VAL A 688 -18.41 -36.08 -10.55
CA VAL A 688 -18.06 -34.76 -11.10
C VAL A 688 -19.34 -34.05 -11.52
N ALA A 689 -19.79 -33.07 -10.72
CA ALA A 689 -20.73 -32.07 -11.20
C ALA A 689 -20.04 -31.34 -12.36
N GLU A 690 -20.75 -31.15 -13.47
CA GLU A 690 -20.25 -30.37 -14.61
C GLU A 690 -19.63 -29.06 -14.12
N PRO A 691 -18.53 -28.59 -14.73
CA PRO A 691 -17.94 -27.30 -14.39
C PRO A 691 -18.98 -26.20 -14.66
N GLY A 692 -19.72 -25.84 -13.62
CA GLY A 692 -20.53 -24.64 -13.60
C GLY A 692 -19.60 -23.46 -13.85
N ARG A 693 -19.96 -22.62 -14.83
CA ARG A 693 -19.29 -21.35 -15.13
C ARG A 693 -19.33 -20.45 -13.89
N LEU A 694 -18.34 -20.59 -13.02
CA LEU A 694 -18.08 -19.65 -11.94
C LEU A 694 -17.12 -18.60 -12.47
N LYS A 695 -17.67 -17.41 -12.68
CA LYS A 695 -16.92 -16.19 -12.98
C LYS A 695 -15.95 -15.90 -11.83
N ASP A 696 -14.70 -15.62 -12.19
CA ASP A 696 -13.68 -14.92 -11.39
C ASP A 696 -13.01 -15.63 -10.18
N SER A 697 -13.20 -16.93 -9.94
CA SER A 697 -12.43 -17.66 -8.91
C SER A 697 -11.48 -18.70 -9.52
N LEU A 698 -10.17 -18.48 -9.36
CA LEU A 698 -9.09 -19.39 -9.78
C LEU A 698 -9.10 -20.72 -8.99
N LEU A 699 -9.67 -20.76 -7.77
CA LEU A 699 -9.99 -21.98 -7.03
C LEU A 699 -11.42 -22.45 -7.29
N THR A 700 -11.63 -23.77 -7.33
CA THR A 700 -12.96 -24.34 -7.11
C THR A 700 -13.44 -24.13 -5.68
N GLU A 701 -14.75 -24.14 -5.48
CA GLU A 701 -15.36 -24.10 -4.15
C GLU A 701 -14.81 -25.22 -3.23
N ALA A 702 -14.57 -26.41 -3.79
CA ALA A 702 -13.98 -27.54 -3.07
C ALA A 702 -12.52 -27.27 -2.61
N GLU A 703 -11.68 -26.70 -3.48
CA GLU A 703 -10.30 -26.33 -3.10
C GLU A 703 -10.30 -25.20 -2.06
N ARG A 704 -11.21 -24.23 -2.18
CA ARG A 704 -11.37 -23.14 -1.21
C ARG A 704 -11.79 -23.67 0.17
N SER A 705 -12.76 -24.58 0.21
CA SER A 705 -13.17 -25.26 1.46
C SER A 705 -12.00 -26.00 2.09
N GLY A 706 -11.20 -26.71 1.28
CA GLY A 706 -10.03 -27.44 1.77
C GLY A 706 -8.95 -26.55 2.40
N LEU A 707 -8.67 -25.38 1.81
CA LEU A 707 -7.75 -24.39 2.40
C LEU A 707 -8.28 -23.86 3.74
N LEU A 708 -9.58 -23.50 3.80
CA LEU A 708 -10.20 -23.03 5.04
C LEU A 708 -10.21 -24.10 6.13
N ALA A 709 -10.42 -25.37 5.77
CA ALA A 709 -10.36 -26.51 6.68
C ALA A 709 -8.94 -26.74 7.25
N LEU A 710 -7.90 -26.52 6.43
CA LEU A 710 -6.51 -26.52 6.90
C LEU A 710 -6.27 -25.40 7.92
N HIS A 711 -6.68 -24.16 7.63
CA HIS A 711 -6.48 -23.04 8.56
C HIS A 711 -7.28 -23.19 9.85
N ALA A 712 -8.51 -23.69 9.77
CA ALA A 712 -9.31 -24.04 10.94
C ALA A 712 -8.61 -25.09 11.81
N PHE A 713 -8.00 -26.10 11.19
CA PHE A 713 -7.19 -27.10 11.89
C PHE A 713 -5.97 -26.46 12.58
N LEU A 714 -5.18 -25.65 11.87
CA LEU A 714 -4.00 -24.99 12.45
C LEU A 714 -4.36 -24.08 13.62
N ARG A 715 -5.44 -23.30 13.52
CA ARG A 715 -5.94 -22.45 14.62
C ARG A 715 -6.39 -23.25 15.84
N LYS A 716 -6.88 -24.48 15.65
CA LYS A 716 -7.27 -25.36 16.75
C LYS A 716 -6.07 -26.00 17.44
N GLU A 717 -5.12 -26.49 16.66
CA GLU A 717 -3.93 -27.21 17.17
C GLU A 717 -2.84 -26.26 17.69
N ASP A 718 -2.77 -25.04 17.19
CA ASP A 718 -1.80 -24.03 17.57
C ASP A 718 -2.42 -22.62 17.58
N PRO A 719 -3.32 -22.33 18.54
CA PRO A 719 -4.05 -21.05 18.59
C PRO A 719 -3.17 -19.81 18.72
N HIS A 720 -1.94 -20.00 19.21
CA HIS A 720 -0.95 -18.93 19.42
C HIS A 720 0.20 -18.98 18.40
N HIS A 721 0.12 -19.83 17.38
CA HIS A 721 1.12 -20.00 16.32
C HIS A 721 2.57 -20.24 16.83
N GLN A 722 2.73 -20.85 18.01
CA GLN A 722 4.05 -21.08 18.62
C GLN A 722 4.85 -22.17 17.90
N ARG A 723 4.16 -23.11 17.24
CA ARG A 723 4.75 -24.25 16.51
C ARG A 723 4.73 -24.05 15.01
N LEU A 724 4.21 -22.93 14.52
CA LEU A 724 4.02 -22.68 13.08
C LEU A 724 5.36 -22.67 12.31
N GLY A 725 6.40 -22.08 12.89
CA GLY A 725 7.73 -21.97 12.27
C GLY A 725 7.79 -21.07 11.03
N LEU A 726 6.69 -20.36 10.74
CA LEU A 726 6.54 -19.42 9.64
C LEU A 726 6.05 -18.08 10.18
N LYS A 727 6.54 -16.99 9.59
CA LYS A 727 6.11 -15.62 9.86
C LYS A 727 5.50 -15.03 8.60
N ARG A 728 4.42 -14.28 8.78
CA ARG A 728 3.72 -13.62 7.68
C ARG A 728 4.44 -12.33 7.33
N MET A 729 4.73 -12.13 6.05
CA MET A 729 5.34 -10.90 5.53
C MET A 729 4.47 -10.33 4.40
N PRO A 730 4.04 -9.06 4.47
CA PRO A 730 3.37 -8.41 3.36
C PRO A 730 4.35 -8.18 2.20
N THR A 731 3.87 -8.29 0.96
CA THR A 731 4.64 -7.98 -0.25
C THR A 731 4.09 -6.72 -0.91
N TYR A 732 4.90 -6.06 -1.73
CA TYR A 732 4.48 -4.87 -2.47
C TYR A 732 3.46 -5.14 -3.58
N THR A 733 3.28 -6.41 -3.96
CA THR A 733 2.21 -6.84 -4.89
C THR A 733 0.83 -6.90 -4.24
N GLY A 734 0.73 -6.75 -2.90
CA GLY A 734 -0.54 -6.76 -2.16
C GLY A 734 -0.86 -8.10 -1.49
N ASP A 735 -0.08 -9.13 -1.78
CA ASP A 735 -0.21 -10.46 -1.16
C ASP A 735 0.69 -10.59 0.09
N TYR A 736 0.52 -11.69 0.82
CA TYR A 736 1.41 -12.07 1.92
C TYR A 736 2.25 -13.30 1.54
N LEU A 737 3.44 -13.43 2.13
CA LEU A 737 4.26 -14.65 2.13
C LEU A 737 4.39 -15.19 3.54
N TRP A 738 4.34 -16.52 3.69
CA TRP A 738 4.67 -17.21 4.94
C TRP A 738 6.10 -17.74 4.87
N LEU A 739 7.02 -17.03 5.53
CA LEU A 739 8.46 -17.26 5.44
C LEU A 739 8.99 -17.92 6.71
N CYS A 740 9.95 -18.83 6.58
CA CYS A 740 10.70 -19.31 7.73
C CYS A 740 11.52 -18.17 8.34
N GLU A 741 11.94 -18.30 9.61
CA GLU A 741 12.66 -17.24 10.33
C GLU A 741 13.83 -16.66 9.52
N VAL A 742 14.59 -17.51 8.84
CA VAL A 742 15.76 -17.08 8.10
C VAL A 742 15.40 -16.18 6.91
N HIS A 743 14.39 -16.57 6.12
CA HIS A 743 13.93 -15.74 5.01
C HIS A 743 13.16 -14.50 5.49
N TYR A 744 12.42 -14.61 6.58
CA TYR A 744 11.76 -13.46 7.20
C TYR A 744 12.79 -12.40 7.58
N GLN A 745 13.85 -12.79 8.31
CA GLN A 745 14.92 -11.87 8.72
C GLN A 745 15.71 -11.33 7.52
N ALA A 746 15.94 -12.13 6.48
CA ALA A 746 16.62 -11.67 5.27
C ALA A 746 15.84 -10.60 4.50
N ALA A 747 14.51 -10.65 4.57
CA ALA A 747 13.62 -9.70 3.93
C ALA A 747 13.23 -8.51 4.83
N GLN A 748 13.62 -8.53 6.11
CA GLN A 748 13.44 -7.37 6.99
C GLN A 748 14.38 -6.24 6.59
N SER A 749 13.94 -5.00 6.84
CA SER A 749 14.77 -3.82 6.65
C SER A 749 16.03 -3.89 7.53
N LYS A 750 17.18 -3.59 6.94
CA LYS A 750 18.50 -3.58 7.61
C LYS A 750 18.74 -2.29 8.39
N ILE A 751 17.69 -1.73 9.00
CA ILE A 751 17.80 -0.56 9.89
C ILE A 751 18.23 -1.07 11.27
N PRO A 752 19.41 -0.65 11.77
CA PRO A 752 19.85 -1.06 13.10
C PRO A 752 19.00 -0.42 14.19
N ASP A 753 18.95 -1.03 15.38
CA ASP A 753 18.24 -0.46 16.53
C ASP A 753 18.89 0.83 17.07
N ARG A 754 20.13 1.10 16.68
CA ARG A 754 20.85 2.33 16.97
C ARG A 754 21.74 2.72 15.80
N ILE A 755 21.75 4.01 15.49
CA ILE A 755 22.68 4.64 14.55
C ILE A 755 23.49 5.65 15.36
N GLU A 756 24.82 5.59 15.26
CA GLU A 756 25.74 6.45 16.00
C GLU A 756 26.10 7.74 15.25
#